data_AF-A0A7K5JM42-F1
#
_entry.id   AF-A0A7K5JM42-F1
#
_cell.length_a   1.000
_cell.length_b   1.000
_cell.length_c   1.000
_cell.angle_alpha   90.00
_cell.angle_beta   90.00
_cell.angle_gamma   90.00
#
_symmetry.space_group_name_H-M   'P 1'
#
loop_
_entity.id
_entity.type
_entity.pdbx_description
1 polymer ?
#
loop_
_entity_poly.entity_id
_entity_poly.type
_entity_poly.pdbx_seq_one_letter_code
_entity_poly.pdbx_strand_id
1 'polypeptide(L)'
;MLLLGCVKEVSDYELVISLPNGLLGFVPVTQISDAYSKLLSQQVAQGELPEGLNSLSDLYSPGTLVRCIVTSVEKSDDGRRSIKLSIDPKKVNKGLNSSALATGMLLSGSVSSVEDHGYLIDIGVSGTHAFLPHEKARNYIKALKRGPDLKIGQNLTCVIVEVKSEGRVVRLSVDRSEVAASLATEKQNWALSNLLPGLVVKARVQKVTPFGIKLTFLSYFTGIVDFMHMDPEKSMNYSPDQVVKACVLSVHPGSKAVRLTLRPAFLHPGGSPNQLSSDRMGAVVEESTVKAFYKQFGALFELDDGTLAFARLKHLSKNRKSFKPGTFKAGCKHKCRIIDYSLMDEMCIVSLKYQVIEAQFLQYQDIHTGDVVQGKVLSLKPIGMQVKVADGIKGLVPSIHLADVILKQPEKKYNIGDEVKCRVLECNPAGKKLILTLKKSLIQSKLPVLTNYEDAKPGLITHGFVVCAREFGCIVKFYNDVKGLVPKNELSTEPISCPDKVFYEGQVVKVMVLKCEPQQERLLLSFRLPSKSGPEDKRECTSKEKQEVKYQIGEIVDVKVLKKKDNGLEVSILEDEDNMVAWIPTQHLSDFVATSKLLWHCLQEGDVLPRVMCLSDKGEHIILSRKSAVISAVQEEQVVRSFSEIQPGMLLTGYVRNVMPFGVFVEFPFGVTGLAPKVSMSDKFVTDTKDHFVVGQTVVAKVMSIDEEKQRVLLSLRVSECSSGDSAAESFALLNQYFKELKEIRDLLKRGESSVAQGLCGLVPGKELHLVVQDVREDGSALFSGSCVTGLTVTATRYHVGEKNIVPGKKMKALVLHVDAPTSEVYVSLREELLKQRPKRVCVQIFGSVCFCLP
;
A
#
# COMPACT_ATOMS: atom_id res chain seq x y z
N MET A 1 16.43 23.81 27.78
CA MET A 1 16.39 25.15 27.17
C MET A 1 15.07 25.28 26.43
N LEU A 2 14.36 26.40 26.60
CA LEU A 2 13.11 26.70 25.90
C LEU A 2 13.39 27.65 24.73
N LEU A 3 12.77 27.37 23.59
CA LEU A 3 12.93 28.16 22.37
C LEU A 3 11.68 28.14 21.51
N LEU A 4 11.51 29.19 20.71
CA LEU A 4 10.53 29.27 19.64
C LEU A 4 11.13 28.62 18.39
N GLY A 5 10.34 27.80 17.71
CA GLY A 5 10.68 27.20 16.43
C GLY A 5 9.54 27.31 15.44
N CYS A 6 9.84 27.06 14.18
CA CYS A 6 8.86 27.04 13.11
C CYS A 6 8.86 25.66 12.45
N VAL A 7 7.69 25.06 12.27
CA VAL A 7 7.56 23.80 11.53
C VAL A 7 8.06 24.03 10.10
N LYS A 8 9.03 23.20 9.67
CA LYS A 8 9.66 23.27 8.35
C LYS A 8 9.18 22.14 7.45
N GLU A 9 9.28 20.91 7.92
CA GLU A 9 8.82 19.70 7.23
C GLU A 9 7.96 18.89 8.19
N VAL A 10 6.94 18.22 7.63
CA VAL A 10 6.05 17.32 8.37
C VAL A 10 6.15 15.95 7.73
N SER A 11 6.60 14.97 8.49
CA SER A 11 6.62 13.56 8.12
C SER A 11 5.59 12.80 8.96
N ASP A 12 5.28 11.55 8.60
CA ASP A 12 4.28 10.75 9.35
C ASP A 12 4.68 10.49 10.81
N TYR A 13 5.98 10.42 11.10
CA TYR A 13 6.52 10.03 12.42
C TYR A 13 7.30 11.14 13.14
N GLU A 14 7.62 12.24 12.46
CA GLU A 14 8.43 13.32 13.02
C GLU A 14 8.15 14.67 12.38
N LEU A 15 8.26 15.74 13.18
CA LEU A 15 8.28 17.12 12.70
C LEU A 15 9.71 17.63 12.65
N VAL A 16 10.09 18.26 11.55
CA VAL A 16 11.35 19.00 11.43
C VAL A 16 11.08 20.45 11.75
N ILE A 17 11.68 20.96 12.81
CA ILE A 17 11.50 22.33 13.28
C ILE A 17 12.75 23.15 12.91
N SER A 18 12.52 24.23 12.16
CA SER A 18 13.52 25.29 11.97
C SER A 18 13.70 26.04 13.28
N LEU A 19 14.95 26.15 13.72
CA LEU A 19 15.35 26.84 14.94
C LEU A 19 16.20 28.07 14.60
N PRO A 20 16.25 29.08 15.47
CA PRO A 20 17.10 30.26 15.32
C PRO A 20 18.55 29.94 14.93
N ASN A 21 19.15 30.77 14.07
CA ASN A 21 20.52 30.65 13.54
C ASN A 21 20.73 29.45 12.59
N GLY A 22 19.68 29.08 11.86
CA GLY A 22 19.64 27.99 10.88
C GLY A 22 19.87 26.61 11.48
N LEU A 23 19.58 26.44 12.77
CA LEU A 23 19.60 25.13 13.42
C LEU A 23 18.33 24.35 13.05
N LEU A 24 18.41 23.04 13.10
CA LEU A 24 17.26 22.16 12.89
C LEU A 24 17.09 21.28 14.12
N GLY A 25 15.85 21.08 14.54
CA GLY A 25 15.48 20.13 15.57
C GLY A 25 14.36 19.21 15.11
N PHE A 26 14.23 18.07 15.77
CA PHE A 26 13.33 16.99 15.39
C PHE A 26 12.41 16.67 16.57
N VAL A 27 11.11 16.72 16.33
CA VAL A 27 10.07 16.35 17.30
C VAL A 27 9.48 15.02 16.85
N PRO A 28 9.76 13.90 17.54
CA PRO A 28 9.11 12.64 17.20
C PRO A 28 7.63 12.69 17.59
N VAL A 29 6.83 11.86 16.94
CA VAL A 29 5.36 11.76 17.11
C VAL A 29 4.93 11.61 18.59
N THR A 30 5.73 10.95 19.42
CA THR A 30 5.49 10.71 20.85
C THR A 30 5.74 11.94 21.74
N GLN A 31 6.30 13.01 21.20
CA GLN A 31 6.68 14.23 21.94
C GLN A 31 5.79 15.43 21.59
N ILE A 32 4.60 15.16 21.03
CA ILE A 32 3.61 16.16 20.61
C ILE A 32 2.68 16.54 21.74
N SER A 33 1.93 15.57 22.29
CA SER A 33 1.05 15.75 23.45
C SER A 33 0.73 14.40 24.07
N ASP A 34 0.38 14.39 25.36
CA ASP A 34 -0.03 13.17 26.04
C ASP A 34 -1.31 12.56 25.47
N ALA A 35 -2.28 13.38 25.07
CA ALA A 35 -3.51 12.92 24.46
C ALA A 35 -3.23 12.15 23.15
N TYR A 36 -2.38 12.71 22.31
CA TYR A 36 -2.00 12.09 21.04
C TYR A 36 -1.15 10.83 21.24
N SER A 37 -0.19 10.85 22.16
CA SER A 37 0.63 9.67 22.51
C SER A 37 -0.19 8.51 23.09
N LYS A 38 -1.24 8.81 23.86
CA LYS A 38 -2.19 7.79 24.36
C LYS A 38 -2.98 7.15 23.22
N LEU A 39 -3.50 7.96 22.29
CA LEU A 39 -4.21 7.45 21.12
C LEU A 39 -3.32 6.52 20.27
N LEU A 40 -2.07 6.94 20.02
CA LEU A 40 -1.09 6.12 19.31
C LEU A 40 -0.81 4.78 20.02
N SER A 41 -0.66 4.81 21.35
CA SER A 41 -0.36 3.61 22.13
C SER A 41 -1.53 2.61 22.15
N GLN A 42 -2.77 3.11 22.22
CA GLN A 42 -3.98 2.28 22.14
C GLN A 42 -4.11 1.60 20.78
N GLN A 43 -3.76 2.30 19.69
CA GLN A 43 -3.84 1.75 18.34
C GLN A 43 -2.79 0.69 18.04
N VAL A 44 -1.55 0.91 18.49
CA VAL A 44 -0.50 -0.12 18.35
C VAL A 44 -0.89 -1.40 19.09
N ALA A 45 -1.62 -1.30 20.20
CA ALA A 45 -2.11 -2.45 20.94
C ALA A 45 -3.27 -3.21 20.25
N GLN A 46 -4.04 -2.54 19.37
CA GLN A 46 -5.23 -3.11 18.72
C GLN A 46 -4.95 -3.69 17.31
N GLY A 47 -3.84 -3.32 16.66
CA GLY A 47 -3.40 -3.96 15.41
C GLY A 47 -4.21 -3.61 14.14
N GLU A 48 -5.08 -2.60 14.20
CA GLU A 48 -5.93 -2.14 13.08
C GLU A 48 -5.33 -0.91 12.35
N LEU A 49 -5.61 -0.77 11.04
CA LEU A 49 -5.35 0.45 10.26
C LEU A 49 -6.53 1.43 10.45
N PRO A 50 -6.30 2.75 10.66
CA PRO A 50 -7.23 3.55 11.45
C PRO A 50 -8.44 4.09 10.68
N GLU A 51 -9.62 3.98 11.28
CA GLU A 51 -10.63 5.04 11.24
C GLU A 51 -10.37 5.99 12.44
N GLY A 52 -9.75 7.15 12.21
CA GLY A 52 -9.79 8.27 13.18
C GLY A 52 -8.47 8.86 13.71
N LEU A 53 -7.29 8.27 13.44
CA LEU A 53 -6.02 8.97 13.78
C LEU A 53 -5.63 9.93 12.67
N ASN A 54 -5.49 11.20 13.01
CA ASN A 54 -5.05 12.23 12.08
C ASN A 54 -3.55 12.10 11.85
N SER A 55 -3.11 12.18 10.59
CA SER A 55 -1.67 12.23 10.31
C SER A 55 -1.09 13.53 10.87
N LEU A 56 0.21 13.56 11.16
CA LEU A 56 0.90 14.80 11.52
C LEU A 56 0.72 15.89 10.45
N SER A 57 0.61 15.47 9.20
CA SER A 57 0.32 16.35 8.06
C SER A 57 -1.04 17.05 8.15
N ASP A 58 -2.00 16.48 8.90
CA ASP A 58 -3.30 17.11 9.17
C ASP A 58 -3.22 18.12 10.32
N LEU A 59 -2.41 17.80 11.35
CA LEU A 59 -2.29 18.60 12.57
C LEU A 59 -1.34 19.80 12.42
N TYR A 60 -0.31 19.67 11.60
CA TYR A 60 0.74 20.66 11.41
C TYR A 60 0.93 21.00 9.94
N SER A 61 1.33 22.25 9.70
CA SER A 61 1.71 22.76 8.38
C SER A 61 3.05 23.48 8.47
N PRO A 62 3.88 23.44 7.41
CA PRO A 62 5.05 24.30 7.31
C PRO A 62 4.68 25.77 7.56
N GLY A 63 5.51 26.50 8.32
CA GLY A 63 5.25 27.87 8.73
C GLY A 63 4.59 28.03 10.11
N THR A 64 4.07 26.96 10.71
CA THR A 64 3.45 27.04 12.05
C THR A 64 4.50 27.27 13.13
N LEU A 65 4.32 28.33 13.93
CA LEU A 65 5.18 28.59 15.09
C LEU A 65 4.81 27.68 16.26
N VAL A 66 5.82 27.07 16.86
CA VAL A 66 5.67 26.15 17.99
C VAL A 66 6.71 26.46 19.06
N ARG A 67 6.30 26.31 20.32
CA ARG A 67 7.22 26.37 21.45
C ARG A 67 7.85 24.99 21.65
N CYS A 68 9.16 24.96 21.72
CA CYS A 68 9.93 23.72 21.82
C CYS A 68 10.82 23.75 23.06
N ILE A 69 10.97 22.59 23.69
CA ILE A 69 11.99 22.33 24.69
C ILE A 69 13.01 21.33 24.14
N VAL A 70 14.30 21.62 24.34
CA VAL A 70 15.37 20.66 24.00
C VAL A 70 15.34 19.51 25.00
N THR A 71 15.15 18.29 24.51
CA THR A 71 15.18 17.05 25.31
C THR A 71 16.56 16.42 25.33
N SER A 72 17.16 16.21 24.16
CA SER A 72 18.52 15.67 24.02
C SER A 72 19.25 16.28 22.82
N VAL A 73 20.58 16.18 22.82
CA VAL A 73 21.43 16.49 21.66
C VAL A 73 22.25 15.25 21.36
N GLU A 74 21.91 14.58 20.27
CA GLU A 74 22.53 13.34 19.84
C GLU A 74 23.59 13.64 18.77
N LYS A 75 24.59 12.76 18.64
CA LYS A 75 25.52 12.79 17.50
C LYS A 75 25.23 11.57 16.63
N SER A 76 24.89 11.79 15.37
CA SER A 76 24.78 10.74 14.37
C SER A 76 26.17 10.16 14.04
N ASP A 77 26.19 8.96 13.46
CA ASP A 77 27.41 8.26 13.03
C ASP A 77 28.28 9.10 12.07
N ASP A 78 27.64 9.95 11.25
CA ASP A 78 28.30 10.93 10.36
C ASP A 78 28.90 12.15 11.10
N GLY A 79 28.92 12.15 12.44
CA GLY A 79 29.39 13.26 13.28
C GLY A 79 28.48 14.48 13.34
N ARG A 80 27.30 14.44 12.70
CA ARG A 80 26.29 15.51 12.71
C ARG A 80 25.57 15.53 14.05
N ARG A 81 25.39 16.72 14.64
CA ARG A 81 24.58 16.88 15.87
C ARG A 81 23.11 16.98 15.50
N SER A 82 22.27 16.15 16.09
CA SER A 82 20.81 16.17 15.98
C SER A 82 20.21 16.69 17.29
N ILE A 83 19.30 17.67 17.20
CA ILE A 83 18.64 18.25 18.37
C ILE A 83 17.26 17.61 18.47
N LYS A 84 17.01 16.84 19.53
CA LYS A 84 15.67 16.32 19.80
C LYS A 84 14.89 17.34 20.61
N LEU A 85 13.65 17.53 20.20
CA LEU A 85 12.74 18.52 20.74
C LEU A 85 11.45 17.85 21.22
N SER A 86 10.76 18.53 22.12
CA SER A 86 9.38 18.23 22.47
C SER A 86 8.55 19.51 22.43
N ILE A 87 7.31 19.39 21.96
CA ILE A 87 6.31 20.46 21.95
C ILE A 87 5.16 20.15 22.94
N ASP A 88 5.30 19.08 23.71
CA ASP A 88 4.35 18.66 24.74
C ASP A 88 4.13 19.81 25.74
N PRO A 89 2.89 20.31 25.87
CA PRO A 89 2.55 21.39 26.79
C PRO A 89 3.08 21.15 28.21
N LYS A 90 3.07 19.91 28.72
CA LYS A 90 3.56 19.59 30.08
C LYS A 90 5.05 19.86 30.26
N LYS A 91 5.84 19.67 29.20
CA LYS A 91 7.29 19.91 29.23
C LYS A 91 7.62 21.37 28.91
N VAL A 92 6.90 21.96 27.95
CA VAL A 92 7.10 23.36 27.54
C VAL A 92 6.71 24.32 28.65
N ASN A 93 5.57 24.08 29.32
CA ASN A 93 5.00 24.94 30.35
C ASN A 93 5.35 24.49 31.78
N LYS A 94 6.33 23.59 31.96
CA LYS A 94 6.74 23.03 33.27
C LYS A 94 7.04 24.09 34.35
N GLY A 95 7.45 25.29 33.94
CA GLY A 95 7.75 26.41 34.85
C GLY A 95 6.53 27.17 35.37
N LEU A 96 5.31 26.84 34.90
CA LEU A 96 4.05 27.48 35.29
C LEU A 96 3.30 26.65 36.33
N ASN A 97 2.69 27.33 37.29
CA ASN A 97 1.71 26.79 38.23
C ASN A 97 0.38 27.55 38.08
N SER A 98 -0.70 27.05 38.68
CA SER A 98 -2.03 27.65 38.57
C SER A 98 -2.05 29.12 39.02
N SER A 99 -1.34 29.45 40.09
CA SER A 99 -1.24 30.81 40.64
C SER A 99 -0.50 31.81 39.73
N ALA A 100 0.35 31.33 38.81
CA ALA A 100 1.10 32.18 37.89
C ALA A 100 0.30 32.53 36.62
N LEU A 101 -0.91 31.99 36.46
CA LEU A 101 -1.77 32.25 35.31
C LEU A 101 -2.48 33.60 35.48
N ALA A 102 -2.32 34.48 34.49
CA ALA A 102 -2.91 35.80 34.45
C ALA A 102 -3.58 36.06 33.10
N THR A 103 -4.61 36.91 33.10
CA THR A 103 -5.28 37.34 31.88
C THR A 103 -4.31 38.07 30.95
N GLY A 104 -4.41 37.79 29.65
CA GLY A 104 -3.54 38.31 28.61
C GLY A 104 -2.24 37.54 28.42
N MET A 105 -1.97 36.49 29.20
CA MET A 105 -0.83 35.61 28.96
C MET A 105 -1.03 34.77 27.69
N LEU A 106 0.05 34.62 26.92
CA LEU A 106 0.08 33.81 25.71
C LEU A 106 0.72 32.45 26.01
N LEU A 107 -0.04 31.36 25.87
CA LEU A 107 0.39 29.99 26.15
C LEU A 107 0.19 29.08 24.94
N SER A 108 0.87 27.93 24.93
CA SER A 108 0.66 26.88 23.93
C SER A 108 0.00 25.72 24.64
N GLY A 109 -1.01 25.14 24.00
CA GLY A 109 -1.72 23.98 24.50
C GLY A 109 -2.14 23.07 23.36
N SER A 110 -2.42 21.81 23.68
CA SER A 110 -2.90 20.83 22.71
C SER A 110 -4.36 20.49 22.97
N VAL A 111 -5.16 20.33 21.93
CA VAL A 111 -6.54 19.85 22.07
C VAL A 111 -6.54 18.45 22.70
N SER A 112 -7.15 18.31 23.87
CA SER A 112 -7.23 17.03 24.58
C SER A 112 -8.53 16.29 24.31
N SER A 113 -9.65 17.02 24.22
CA SER A 113 -10.98 16.49 23.87
C SER A 113 -11.82 17.56 23.16
N VAL A 114 -12.80 17.09 22.39
CA VAL A 114 -13.80 17.92 21.71
C VAL A 114 -15.12 17.76 22.49
N GLU A 115 -15.72 18.87 22.93
CA GLU A 115 -16.94 18.90 23.74
C GLU A 115 -18.05 19.67 22.99
N ASP A 116 -19.33 19.52 23.38
CA ASP A 116 -20.46 20.15 22.68
C ASP A 116 -20.35 21.69 22.56
N HIS A 117 -19.79 22.35 23.58
CA HIS A 117 -19.74 23.80 23.69
C HIS A 117 -18.34 24.40 23.48
N GLY A 118 -17.33 23.56 23.21
CA GLY A 118 -15.97 24.01 22.93
C GLY A 118 -14.96 22.87 23.00
N TYR A 119 -13.71 23.22 23.23
CA TYR A 119 -12.61 22.26 23.28
C TYR A 119 -11.93 22.32 24.64
N LEU A 120 -11.59 21.15 25.19
CA LEU A 120 -10.69 21.07 26.33
C LEU A 120 -9.25 21.13 25.80
N ILE A 121 -8.45 22.04 26.36
CA ILE A 121 -7.07 22.26 25.94
C ILE A 121 -6.14 21.85 27.09
N ASP A 122 -5.21 20.92 26.82
CA ASP A 122 -4.12 20.63 27.73
C ASP A 122 -3.04 21.71 27.58
N ILE A 123 -2.96 22.60 28.57
CA ILE A 123 -1.90 23.62 28.67
C ILE A 123 -0.71 23.15 29.51
N GLY A 124 -0.69 21.90 29.99
CA GLY A 124 0.42 21.32 30.72
C GLY A 124 0.64 21.84 32.14
N VAL A 125 -0.34 22.55 32.71
CA VAL A 125 -0.31 23.06 34.09
C VAL A 125 -1.15 22.15 34.99
N SER A 126 -0.52 21.53 35.98
CA SER A 126 -1.18 20.60 36.89
C SER A 126 -2.31 21.27 37.69
N GLY A 127 -3.49 20.66 37.70
CA GLY A 127 -4.65 21.15 38.46
C GLY A 127 -5.43 22.30 37.79
N THR A 128 -5.08 22.66 36.55
CA THR A 128 -5.79 23.68 35.78
C THR A 128 -6.59 23.05 34.63
N HIS A 129 -7.88 23.38 34.55
CA HIS A 129 -8.75 23.05 33.42
C HIS A 129 -8.83 24.25 32.48
N ALA A 130 -8.33 24.09 31.25
CA ALA A 130 -8.39 25.12 30.23
C ALA A 130 -9.45 24.80 29.18
N PHE A 131 -10.35 25.75 28.95
CA PHE A 131 -11.49 25.60 28.05
C PHE A 131 -11.46 26.65 26.94
N LEU A 132 -11.61 26.21 25.69
CA LEU A 132 -11.69 27.05 24.49
C LEU A 132 -13.12 27.01 23.92
N PRO A 133 -13.91 28.09 24.04
CA PRO A 133 -15.27 28.14 23.49
C PRO A 133 -15.29 28.10 21.94
N HIS A 134 -16.30 27.47 21.35
CA HIS A 134 -16.47 27.41 19.88
C HIS A 134 -16.47 28.80 19.22
N GLU A 135 -17.11 29.80 19.84
CA GLU A 135 -17.16 31.17 19.35
C GLU A 135 -15.76 31.77 19.15
N LYS A 136 -14.83 31.47 20.07
CA LYS A 136 -13.43 31.94 20.03
C LYS A 136 -12.53 31.10 19.11
N ALA A 137 -13.01 29.93 18.65
CA ALA A 137 -12.29 29.07 17.70
C ALA A 137 -12.77 29.25 16.25
N ARG A 138 -14.01 29.72 16.03
CA ARG A 138 -14.67 29.75 14.71
C ARG A 138 -13.87 30.48 13.63
N ASN A 139 -13.32 31.65 13.93
CA ASN A 139 -12.55 32.44 12.96
C ASN A 139 -11.22 31.76 12.61
N TYR A 140 -10.58 31.12 13.59
CA TYR A 140 -9.36 30.38 13.39
C TYR A 140 -9.59 29.16 12.47
N ILE A 141 -10.64 28.39 12.71
CA ILE A 141 -11.01 27.21 11.91
C ILE A 141 -11.33 27.62 10.47
N LYS A 142 -12.15 28.66 10.27
CA LYS A 142 -12.45 29.21 8.93
C LYS A 142 -11.19 29.55 8.14
N ALA A 143 -10.15 30.05 8.80
CA ALA A 143 -8.90 30.43 8.16
C ALA A 143 -8.01 29.22 7.79
N LEU A 144 -8.19 28.05 8.43
CA LEU A 144 -7.33 26.87 8.21
C LEU A 144 -7.67 26.08 6.94
N LYS A 145 -8.80 26.35 6.27
CA LYS A 145 -9.27 25.62 5.05
C LYS A 145 -9.26 24.08 5.18
N ARG A 146 -9.26 23.53 6.39
CA ARG A 146 -9.14 22.09 6.70
C ARG A 146 -10.26 21.68 7.66
N GLY A 147 -11.35 21.13 7.14
CA GLY A 147 -12.44 20.52 7.92
C GLY A 147 -13.23 21.48 8.85
N PRO A 148 -14.30 20.98 9.49
CA PRO A 148 -15.18 21.80 10.33
C PRO A 148 -14.66 22.03 11.77
N ASP A 149 -13.76 21.18 12.29
CA ASP A 149 -13.40 21.17 13.72
C ASP A 149 -11.90 20.98 14.01
N LEU A 150 -11.48 21.47 15.18
CA LEU A 150 -10.15 21.24 15.73
C LEU A 150 -9.97 19.77 16.14
N LYS A 151 -8.79 19.23 15.83
CA LYS A 151 -8.49 17.79 16.00
C LYS A 151 -7.70 17.53 17.29
N ILE A 152 -7.91 16.37 17.92
CA ILE A 152 -7.13 15.96 19.10
C ILE A 152 -5.64 15.93 18.76
N GLY A 153 -4.82 16.50 19.66
CA GLY A 153 -3.37 16.61 19.48
C GLY A 153 -2.90 17.84 18.69
N GLN A 154 -3.83 18.63 18.13
CA GLN A 154 -3.50 19.89 17.45
C GLN A 154 -2.96 20.91 18.46
N ASN A 155 -1.79 21.47 18.19
CA ASN A 155 -1.15 22.48 19.04
C ASN A 155 -1.63 23.88 18.65
N LEU A 156 -2.09 24.64 19.64
CA LEU A 156 -2.69 25.94 19.51
C LEU A 156 -1.94 26.96 20.35
N THR A 157 -1.66 28.11 19.76
CA THR A 157 -1.21 29.28 20.50
C THR A 157 -2.44 30.04 20.98
N CYS A 158 -2.63 30.09 22.29
CA CYS A 158 -3.84 30.59 22.94
C CYS A 158 -3.51 31.79 23.83
N VAL A 159 -4.42 32.75 23.92
CA VAL A 159 -4.39 33.81 24.95
C VAL A 159 -5.36 33.45 26.07
N ILE A 160 -4.96 33.72 27.32
CA ILE A 160 -5.85 33.60 28.47
C ILE A 160 -6.76 34.83 28.49
N VAL A 161 -8.06 34.63 28.35
CA VAL A 161 -9.07 35.70 28.39
C VAL A 161 -9.61 35.87 29.81
N GLU A 162 -9.72 34.78 30.57
CA GLU A 162 -10.27 34.79 31.92
C GLU A 162 -9.60 33.74 32.79
N VAL A 163 -9.34 34.09 34.05
CA VAL A 163 -8.81 33.21 35.10
C VAL A 163 -9.80 33.18 36.26
N LYS A 164 -10.26 31.98 36.64
CA LYS A 164 -11.16 31.77 37.79
C LYS A 164 -10.51 30.84 38.82
N SER A 165 -10.99 30.96 40.06
CA SER A 165 -10.63 30.05 41.16
C SER A 165 -9.12 29.88 41.32
N GLU A 166 -8.38 30.99 41.39
CA GLU A 166 -6.92 31.01 41.56
C GLU A 166 -6.15 30.21 40.48
N GLY A 167 -6.67 30.22 39.25
CA GLY A 167 -6.06 29.55 38.10
C GLY A 167 -6.41 28.07 37.95
N ARG A 168 -7.39 27.54 38.70
CA ARG A 168 -7.92 26.19 38.46
C ARG A 168 -8.77 26.11 37.19
N VAL A 169 -9.41 27.20 36.79
CA VAL A 169 -10.21 27.25 35.55
C VAL A 169 -9.78 28.45 34.74
N VAL A 170 -9.40 28.24 33.48
CA VAL A 170 -9.01 29.30 32.55
C VAL A 170 -9.77 29.19 31.24
N ARG A 171 -10.26 30.34 30.75
CA ARG A 171 -10.87 30.44 29.43
C ARG A 171 -9.85 30.96 28.43
N LEU A 172 -9.75 30.26 27.31
CA LEU A 172 -8.80 30.53 26.24
C LEU A 172 -9.48 31.15 25.02
N SER A 173 -8.67 31.82 24.21
CA SER A 173 -9.04 32.25 22.86
C SER A 173 -7.90 32.00 21.90
N VAL A 174 -8.27 31.59 20.67
CA VAL A 174 -7.36 31.42 19.53
C VAL A 174 -7.72 32.38 18.39
N ASP A 175 -8.57 33.38 18.66
CA ASP A 175 -8.90 34.39 17.66
C ASP A 175 -7.64 35.17 17.27
N ARG A 176 -7.39 35.28 15.96
CA ARG A 176 -6.16 35.89 15.44
C ARG A 176 -5.97 37.33 15.91
N SER A 177 -7.06 38.08 16.08
CA SER A 177 -7.00 39.49 16.50
C SER A 177 -6.56 39.61 17.96
N GLU A 178 -7.13 38.77 18.83
CA GLU A 178 -6.80 38.74 20.26
C GLU A 178 -5.38 38.21 20.50
N VAL A 179 -4.98 37.17 19.77
CA VAL A 179 -3.62 36.61 19.84
C VAL A 179 -2.59 37.63 19.34
N ALA A 180 -2.83 38.27 18.20
CA ALA A 180 -1.91 39.27 17.64
C ALA A 180 -1.81 40.55 18.48
N ALA A 181 -2.86 40.91 19.22
CA ALA A 181 -2.86 42.04 20.14
C ALA A 181 -2.16 41.73 21.49
N SER A 182 -1.88 40.46 21.78
CA SER A 182 -1.27 40.07 23.05
C SER A 182 0.13 40.67 23.22
N LEU A 183 0.35 41.29 24.38
CA LEU A 183 1.60 41.92 24.76
C LEU A 183 1.89 41.62 26.22
N ALA A 184 3.10 41.12 26.50
CA ALA A 184 3.56 40.93 27.86
C ALA A 184 3.84 42.29 28.52
N THR A 185 3.17 42.54 29.64
CA THR A 185 3.28 43.76 30.45
C THR A 185 3.67 43.42 31.90
N GLU A 186 3.94 44.42 32.71
CA GLU A 186 4.30 44.21 34.13
C GLU A 186 3.13 43.63 34.95
N LYS A 187 1.88 43.76 34.47
CA LYS A 187 0.67 43.26 35.14
C LYS A 187 0.64 41.75 35.33
N GLN A 188 1.41 40.99 34.54
CA GLN A 188 1.41 39.53 34.60
C GLN A 188 2.54 38.92 35.46
N ASN A 189 3.26 39.72 36.26
CA ASN A 189 4.28 39.26 37.23
C ASN A 189 5.24 38.21 36.65
N TRP A 190 6.01 38.60 35.64
CA TRP A 190 6.92 37.70 34.96
C TRP A 190 8.10 37.27 35.85
N ALA A 191 8.61 36.08 35.62
CA ALA A 191 9.78 35.48 36.22
C ALA A 191 10.51 34.73 35.09
N LEU A 192 11.79 34.41 35.30
CA LEU A 192 12.54 33.68 34.27
C LEU A 192 11.91 32.30 33.94
N SER A 193 11.17 31.71 34.89
CA SER A 193 10.46 30.44 34.73
C SER A 193 9.17 30.54 33.90
N ASN A 194 8.51 31.70 33.87
CA ASN A 194 7.26 31.91 33.14
C ASN A 194 7.44 32.78 31.87
N LEU A 195 8.65 33.29 31.63
CA LEU A 195 9.00 34.01 30.40
C LEU A 195 9.13 33.00 29.24
N LEU A 196 8.02 32.69 28.61
CA LEU A 196 7.97 31.71 27.52
C LEU A 196 8.38 32.33 26.17
N PRO A 197 9.02 31.56 25.27
CA PRO A 197 9.26 31.98 23.89
C PRO A 197 7.96 32.35 23.16
N GLY A 198 7.99 33.24 22.17
CA GLY A 198 6.81 33.73 21.45
C GLY A 198 6.10 34.91 22.12
N LEU A 199 6.47 35.28 23.36
CA LEU A 199 5.94 36.48 24.00
C LEU A 199 6.51 37.74 23.35
N VAL A 200 5.63 38.69 23.03
CA VAL A 200 6.03 40.00 22.54
C VAL A 200 6.07 40.98 23.71
N VAL A 201 7.18 41.71 23.83
CA VAL A 201 7.46 42.69 24.88
C VAL A 201 7.78 44.05 24.27
N LYS A 202 7.47 45.11 25.00
CA LYS A 202 8.08 46.43 24.76
C LYS A 202 9.45 46.45 25.42
N ALA A 203 10.48 46.75 24.63
CA ALA A 203 11.85 46.75 25.07
C ALA A 203 12.54 48.06 24.71
N ARG A 204 13.51 48.48 25.52
CA ARG A 204 14.32 49.69 25.34
C ARG A 204 15.73 49.32 24.90
N VAL A 205 16.25 50.02 23.90
CA VAL A 205 17.62 49.82 23.40
C VAL A 205 18.63 50.34 24.43
N GLN A 206 19.42 49.45 25.03
CA GLN A 206 20.48 49.84 25.95
C GLN A 206 21.79 50.10 25.19
N LYS A 207 22.17 49.20 24.29
CA LYS A 207 23.44 49.28 23.57
C LYS A 207 23.34 48.59 22.22
N VAL A 208 23.80 49.28 21.18
CA VAL A 208 23.99 48.71 19.84
C VAL A 208 25.44 48.27 19.70
N THR A 209 25.67 47.02 19.32
CA THR A 209 27.00 46.44 19.07
C THR A 209 27.05 45.91 17.64
N PRO A 210 28.21 45.74 17.01
CA PRO A 210 28.31 45.24 15.63
C PRO A 210 27.68 43.86 15.37
N PHE A 211 27.47 43.06 16.42
CA PHE A 211 26.95 41.70 16.35
C PHE A 211 25.50 41.58 16.86
N GLY A 212 24.91 42.66 17.36
CA GLY A 212 23.60 42.60 17.99
C GLY A 212 23.24 43.81 18.83
N ILE A 213 22.03 43.78 19.40
CA ILE A 213 21.50 44.84 20.26
C ILE A 213 21.16 44.26 21.62
N LYS A 214 21.58 44.97 22.66
CA LYS A 214 21.19 44.67 24.04
C LYS A 214 19.96 45.50 24.40
N LEU A 215 18.91 44.83 24.84
CA LEU A 215 17.62 45.41 25.18
C LEU A 215 17.30 45.20 26.66
N THR A 216 16.61 46.16 27.27
CA THR A 216 15.98 45.99 28.59
C THR A 216 14.46 45.99 28.45
N PHE A 217 13.75 45.13 29.20
CA PHE A 217 12.30 44.99 29.11
C PHE A 217 11.71 44.50 30.43
N LEU A 218 10.41 44.73 30.65
CA LEU A 218 9.69 44.34 31.88
C LEU A 218 10.48 44.76 33.14
N SER A 219 10.93 46.01 33.16
CA SER A 219 11.74 46.71 34.19
C SER A 219 13.13 46.15 34.53
N TYR A 220 13.35 44.83 34.60
CA TYR A 220 14.60 44.23 35.10
C TYR A 220 15.24 43.18 34.18
N PHE A 221 14.54 42.69 33.15
CA PHE A 221 15.13 41.71 32.24
C PHE A 221 16.03 42.37 31.22
N THR A 222 17.08 41.65 30.86
CA THR A 222 18.01 42.01 29.79
C THR A 222 17.98 40.93 28.71
N GLY A 223 17.75 41.36 27.48
CA GLY A 223 17.72 40.50 26.30
C GLY A 223 18.79 40.88 25.28
N ILE A 224 19.16 39.94 24.43
CA ILE A 224 20.10 40.14 23.33
C ILE A 224 19.40 39.77 22.02
N VAL A 225 19.45 40.67 21.04
CA VAL A 225 19.03 40.42 19.66
C VAL A 225 20.29 40.21 18.84
N ASP A 226 20.39 39.07 18.17
CA ASP A 226 21.50 38.75 17.26
C ASP A 226 21.30 39.48 15.91
N PHE A 227 22.40 39.75 15.20
CA PHE A 227 22.35 40.38 13.88
C PHE A 227 21.42 39.65 12.89
N MET A 228 21.28 38.32 12.99
CA MET A 228 20.38 37.51 12.15
C MET A 228 18.89 37.75 12.44
N HIS A 229 18.55 38.34 13.59
CA HIS A 229 17.16 38.56 14.04
C HIS A 229 16.82 40.04 14.20
N MET A 230 17.59 40.91 13.55
CA MET A 230 17.27 42.32 13.39
C MET A 230 16.17 42.52 12.34
N ASP A 231 15.47 43.66 12.43
CA ASP A 231 14.62 44.17 11.36
C ASP A 231 15.47 44.46 10.10
N PRO A 232 15.23 43.77 8.97
CA PRO A 232 15.98 43.95 7.73
C PRO A 232 15.96 45.39 7.21
N GLU A 233 14.84 46.10 7.35
CA GLU A 233 14.66 47.45 6.80
C GLU A 233 15.40 48.52 7.60
N LYS A 234 15.56 48.29 8.91
CA LYS A 234 16.21 49.26 9.81
C LYS A 234 17.70 49.01 10.01
N SER A 235 18.25 47.88 9.54
CA SER A 235 19.68 47.55 9.49
C SER A 235 20.60 48.36 10.43
N MET A 236 20.75 47.94 11.70
CA MET A 236 21.60 48.57 12.74
C MET A 236 21.33 50.07 13.06
N ASN A 237 20.35 50.72 12.41
CA ASN A 237 19.95 52.10 12.66
C ASN A 237 19.00 52.18 13.88
N TYR A 238 19.53 51.79 15.04
CA TYR A 238 18.83 51.88 16.31
C TYR A 238 19.53 52.91 17.19
N SER A 239 18.77 53.83 17.77
CA SER A 239 19.33 54.78 18.73
C SER A 239 19.28 54.18 20.15
N PRO A 240 20.25 54.48 21.02
CA PRO A 240 20.09 54.26 22.45
C PRO A 240 18.76 54.84 22.94
N ASP A 241 18.15 54.17 23.91
CA ASP A 241 16.86 54.50 24.52
C ASP A 241 15.62 54.42 23.63
N GLN A 242 15.77 54.04 22.36
CA GLN A 242 14.63 53.77 21.49
C GLN A 242 13.77 52.63 22.04
N VAL A 243 12.45 52.84 22.06
CA VAL A 243 11.49 51.79 22.44
C VAL A 243 11.10 51.01 21.19
N VAL A 244 11.25 49.69 21.25
CA VAL A 244 10.96 48.76 20.16
C VAL A 244 10.07 47.62 20.67
N LYS A 245 9.30 47.00 19.79
CA LYS A 245 8.65 45.71 20.06
C LYS A 245 9.64 44.59 19.77
N ALA A 246 9.74 43.61 20.66
CA ALA A 246 10.62 42.47 20.48
C ALA A 246 9.89 41.18 20.91
N CYS A 247 10.15 40.08 20.21
CA CYS A 247 9.61 38.76 20.56
C CYS A 247 10.68 37.90 21.23
N VAL A 248 10.32 37.19 22.31
CA VAL A 248 11.21 36.25 22.99
C VAL A 248 11.45 35.02 22.11
N LEU A 249 12.69 34.79 21.68
CA LEU A 249 13.06 33.61 20.89
C LEU A 249 13.48 32.43 21.76
N SER A 250 14.27 32.68 22.81
CA SER A 250 14.73 31.61 23.68
C SER A 250 15.09 32.13 25.06
N VAL A 251 14.84 31.30 26.06
CA VAL A 251 15.21 31.57 27.44
C VAL A 251 16.11 30.44 27.92
N HIS A 252 17.30 30.80 28.40
CA HIS A 252 18.25 29.86 28.94
C HIS A 252 18.23 29.93 30.49
N PRO A 253 17.71 28.92 31.20
CA PRO A 253 17.56 28.98 32.65
C PRO A 253 18.87 29.16 33.42
N GLY A 254 19.94 28.46 33.01
CA GLY A 254 21.24 28.48 33.71
C GLY A 254 21.96 29.83 33.62
N SER A 255 22.26 30.30 32.40
CA SER A 255 22.88 31.61 32.16
C SER A 255 21.96 32.81 32.34
N LYS A 256 20.64 32.60 32.54
CA LYS A 256 19.60 33.65 32.56
C LYS A 256 19.55 34.52 31.30
N ALA A 257 20.19 34.08 30.22
CA ALA A 257 20.23 34.82 28.96
C ALA A 257 18.89 34.68 28.22
N VAL A 258 18.31 35.82 27.86
CA VAL A 258 17.12 35.90 27.01
C VAL A 258 17.54 36.36 25.62
N ARG A 259 17.16 35.61 24.59
CA ARG A 259 17.33 36.03 23.19
C ARG A 259 16.02 36.53 22.64
N LEU A 260 16.08 37.63 21.91
CA LEU A 260 14.94 38.32 21.34
C LEU A 260 15.09 38.44 19.81
N THR A 261 13.97 38.64 19.12
CA THR A 261 13.92 39.00 17.69
C THR A 261 13.17 40.30 17.49
N LEU A 262 13.63 41.10 16.53
CA LEU A 262 13.00 42.33 16.05
C LEU A 262 12.38 42.16 14.66
N ARG A 263 12.42 40.95 14.10
CA ARG A 263 11.85 40.66 12.78
C ARG A 263 10.33 40.85 12.76
N PRO A 264 9.76 41.61 11.81
CA PRO A 264 8.33 41.92 11.78
C PRO A 264 7.40 40.71 11.86
N ALA A 265 7.73 39.59 11.20
CA ALA A 265 6.90 38.39 11.17
C ALA A 265 6.66 37.76 12.55
N PHE A 266 7.55 37.99 13.52
CA PHE A 266 7.45 37.45 14.88
C PHE A 266 6.91 38.47 15.88
N LEU A 267 6.71 39.73 15.49
CA LEU A 267 6.18 40.77 16.37
C LEU A 267 4.66 40.69 16.54
N HIS A 268 4.00 39.86 15.72
CA HIS A 268 2.58 39.54 15.81
C HIS A 268 2.42 38.08 16.20
N PRO A 269 2.09 37.77 17.47
CA PRO A 269 1.88 36.40 17.90
C PRO A 269 0.80 35.73 17.05
N GLY A 270 1.00 34.45 16.72
CA GLY A 270 0.10 33.70 15.83
C GLY A 270 0.25 34.01 14.34
N GLY A 271 1.15 34.92 13.96
CA GLY A 271 1.58 35.10 12.57
C GLY A 271 2.38 33.90 12.05
N SER A 272 2.48 33.79 10.74
CA SER A 272 3.34 32.83 10.05
C SER A 272 4.53 33.57 9.41
N PRO A 273 5.76 33.05 9.53
CA PRO A 273 6.92 33.62 8.83
C PRO A 273 6.73 33.61 7.31
N ASN A 274 7.43 34.51 6.61
CA ASN A 274 7.45 34.51 5.15
C ASN A 274 8.07 33.20 4.63
N GLN A 275 7.40 32.55 3.69
CA GLN A 275 7.90 31.37 2.99
C GLN A 275 8.55 31.79 1.68
N LEU A 276 9.70 31.20 1.36
CA LEU A 276 10.31 31.35 0.04
C LEU A 276 9.45 30.62 -1.00
N SER A 277 9.27 31.21 -2.18
CA SER A 277 8.71 30.50 -3.33
C SER A 277 9.56 29.26 -3.65
N SER A 278 8.92 28.11 -3.88
CA SER A 278 9.58 26.86 -4.27
C SER A 278 10.58 27.04 -5.41
N ASP A 279 10.26 27.93 -6.35
CA ASP A 279 10.96 28.08 -7.62
C ASP A 279 12.37 28.69 -7.48
N ARG A 280 12.66 29.32 -6.33
CA ARG A 280 13.99 29.90 -6.03
C ARG A 280 14.89 28.90 -5.31
N MET A 281 14.34 27.85 -4.71
CA MET A 281 15.14 26.81 -4.08
C MET A 281 16.00 26.10 -5.12
N GLY A 282 17.29 25.92 -4.84
CA GLY A 282 18.22 25.32 -5.79
C GLY A 282 18.67 26.24 -6.92
N ALA A 283 18.12 27.45 -7.06
CA ALA A 283 18.53 28.39 -8.10
C ALA A 283 19.97 28.87 -7.89
N VAL A 284 20.67 29.06 -9.01
CA VAL A 284 22.01 29.65 -9.05
C VAL A 284 21.84 31.15 -9.31
N VAL A 285 22.33 31.97 -8.38
CA VAL A 285 22.34 33.42 -8.47
C VAL A 285 23.72 33.85 -8.93
N GLU A 286 23.81 34.43 -10.13
CA GLU A 286 25.07 34.83 -10.75
C GLU A 286 25.74 35.99 -9.98
N GLU A 287 24.95 36.95 -9.51
CA GLU A 287 25.44 38.13 -8.78
C GLU A 287 24.75 38.29 -7.43
N SER A 288 25.40 37.81 -6.35
CA SER A 288 24.99 38.11 -4.97
C SER A 288 25.97 39.08 -4.31
N THR A 289 25.46 40.15 -3.69
CA THR A 289 26.28 41.23 -3.13
C THR A 289 26.54 41.01 -1.64
N VAL A 290 27.79 41.02 -1.20
CA VAL A 290 28.13 40.91 0.23
C VAL A 290 27.68 42.17 0.97
N LYS A 291 26.84 42.02 1.99
CA LYS A 291 26.47 43.11 2.92
C LYS A 291 27.42 43.17 4.11
N ALA A 292 27.74 42.03 4.70
CA ALA A 292 28.59 41.95 5.88
C ALA A 292 29.34 40.61 5.95
N PHE A 293 30.53 40.63 6.54
CA PHE A 293 31.31 39.42 6.81
C PHE A 293 31.65 39.32 8.30
N TYR A 294 31.28 38.19 8.90
CA TYR A 294 31.50 37.88 10.30
C TYR A 294 32.52 36.75 10.40
N LYS A 295 33.74 37.07 10.85
CA LYS A 295 34.90 36.17 10.88
C LYS A 295 34.63 34.78 11.51
N GLN A 296 33.74 34.71 12.50
CA GLN A 296 33.41 33.48 13.21
C GLN A 296 32.16 32.75 12.68
N PHE A 297 31.30 33.41 11.90
CA PHE A 297 29.97 32.90 11.55
C PHE A 297 29.80 32.65 10.06
N GLY A 298 30.20 33.60 9.20
CA GLY A 298 29.94 33.53 7.76
C GLY A 298 29.83 34.90 7.10
N ALA A 299 29.26 34.93 5.90
CA ALA A 299 28.96 36.17 5.18
C ALA A 299 27.45 36.29 4.95
N LEU A 300 26.96 37.52 5.10
CA LEU A 300 25.62 37.95 4.74
C LEU A 300 25.67 38.55 3.33
N PHE A 301 24.76 38.10 2.48
CA PHE A 301 24.58 38.51 1.10
C PHE A 301 23.18 39.08 0.91
N GLU A 302 23.05 39.93 -0.11
CA GLU A 302 21.79 40.32 -0.72
C GLU A 302 21.76 39.72 -2.12
N LEU A 303 20.68 39.00 -2.43
CA LEU A 303 20.46 38.40 -3.73
C LEU A 303 19.99 39.46 -4.74
N ASP A 304 19.88 39.04 -6.00
CA ASP A 304 19.40 39.83 -7.14
C ASP A 304 18.01 40.46 -6.94
N ASP A 305 17.14 39.82 -6.14
CA ASP A 305 15.79 40.29 -5.81
C ASP A 305 15.71 41.11 -4.51
N GLY A 306 16.85 41.41 -3.88
CA GLY A 306 16.91 42.08 -2.58
C GLY A 306 16.72 41.15 -1.37
N THR A 307 16.49 39.85 -1.58
CA THR A 307 16.35 38.89 -0.48
C THR A 307 17.68 38.71 0.25
N LEU A 308 17.64 38.67 1.59
CA LEU A 308 18.82 38.41 2.40
C LEU A 308 19.18 36.92 2.39
N ALA A 309 20.47 36.65 2.22
CA ALA A 309 21.03 35.31 2.20
C ALA A 309 22.26 35.19 3.11
N PHE A 310 22.47 34.02 3.71
CA PHE A 310 23.59 33.78 4.60
C PHE A 310 24.37 32.53 4.18
N ALA A 311 25.68 32.68 3.99
CA ALA A 311 26.59 31.55 3.83
C ALA A 311 27.45 31.37 5.07
N ARG A 312 27.29 30.22 5.73
CA ARG A 312 28.17 29.80 6.83
C ARG A 312 29.60 29.62 6.31
N LEU A 313 30.60 29.72 7.19
CA LEU A 313 32.01 29.50 6.84
C LEU A 313 32.27 28.22 6.02
N LYS A 314 31.55 27.13 6.32
CA LYS A 314 31.66 25.85 5.60
C LYS A 314 31.14 25.89 4.16
N HIS A 315 30.40 26.92 3.76
CA HIS A 315 29.78 27.09 2.45
C HIS A 315 30.46 28.18 1.62
N LEU A 316 31.42 28.93 2.20
CA LEU A 316 32.16 29.99 1.51
C LEU A 316 33.32 29.47 0.66
N SER A 317 33.97 28.37 1.07
CA SER A 317 35.11 27.80 0.36
C SER A 317 35.15 26.29 0.46
N LYS A 318 35.97 25.66 -0.40
CA LYS A 318 36.15 24.20 -0.44
C LYS A 318 36.69 23.68 0.90
N ASN A 319 37.74 24.31 1.43
CA ASN A 319 38.38 23.97 2.71
C ASN A 319 38.77 25.22 3.53
N ARG A 320 38.84 25.08 4.87
CA ARG A 320 39.28 26.17 5.78
C ARG A 320 40.65 26.78 5.43
N LYS A 321 41.57 25.98 4.87
CA LYS A 321 42.91 26.41 4.45
C LYS A 321 42.91 27.32 3.20
N SER A 322 41.91 27.16 2.32
CA SER A 322 41.75 27.96 1.09
C SER A 322 40.90 29.22 1.28
N PHE A 323 40.44 29.48 2.50
CA PHE A 323 39.54 30.59 2.79
C PHE A 323 40.29 31.92 2.88
N LYS A 324 39.96 32.89 2.01
CA LYS A 324 40.51 34.26 2.02
C LYS A 324 39.44 35.26 2.48
N PRO A 325 39.46 35.71 3.74
CA PRO A 325 38.45 36.64 4.27
C PRO A 325 38.32 37.94 3.46
N GLY A 326 39.42 38.43 2.91
CA GLY A 326 39.46 39.69 2.15
C GLY A 326 38.64 39.70 0.85
N THR A 327 38.15 38.54 0.39
CA THR A 327 37.26 38.43 -0.78
C THR A 327 35.80 38.75 -0.45
N PHE A 328 35.44 38.77 0.83
CA PHE A 328 34.08 39.02 1.33
C PHE A 328 33.95 40.42 1.94
N LYS A 329 34.55 41.43 1.31
CA LYS A 329 34.30 42.83 1.69
C LYS A 329 32.89 43.24 1.25
N ALA A 330 32.28 44.14 2.00
CA ALA A 330 30.96 44.68 1.65
C ALA A 330 31.00 45.28 0.22
N GLY A 331 29.97 45.00 -0.58
CA GLY A 331 29.86 45.40 -1.99
C GLY A 331 30.45 44.41 -3.00
N CYS A 332 31.27 43.44 -2.59
CA CYS A 332 31.77 42.43 -3.51
C CYS A 332 30.64 41.52 -4.01
N LYS A 333 30.64 41.21 -5.31
CA LYS A 333 29.69 40.28 -5.92
C LYS A 333 30.27 38.86 -6.02
N HIS A 334 29.45 37.86 -5.75
CA HIS A 334 29.80 36.44 -5.84
C HIS A 334 28.67 35.63 -6.45
N LYS A 335 29.03 34.60 -7.22
CA LYS A 335 28.09 33.57 -7.67
C LYS A 335 27.80 32.60 -6.53
N CYS A 336 26.52 32.32 -6.27
CA CYS A 336 26.12 31.38 -5.23
C CYS A 336 24.90 30.57 -5.65
N ARG A 337 24.64 29.48 -4.92
CA ARG A 337 23.42 28.69 -5.08
C ARG A 337 22.62 28.67 -3.79
N ILE A 338 21.31 28.85 -3.91
CA ILE A 338 20.36 28.76 -2.79
C ILE A 338 20.21 27.29 -2.41
N ILE A 339 20.63 26.93 -1.19
CA ILE A 339 20.63 25.54 -0.72
C ILE A 339 19.50 25.21 0.24
N ASP A 340 19.07 26.19 1.02
CA ASP A 340 18.02 26.03 2.02
C ASP A 340 17.38 27.39 2.33
N TYR A 341 16.27 27.39 3.05
CA TYR A 341 15.65 28.60 3.59
C TYR A 341 15.38 28.42 5.08
N SER A 342 15.85 29.36 5.89
CA SER A 342 15.61 29.36 7.33
C SER A 342 14.34 30.14 7.63
N LEU A 343 13.25 29.43 7.98
CA LEU A 343 11.98 30.06 8.36
C LEU A 343 12.10 30.93 9.61
N MET A 344 12.91 30.52 10.59
CA MET A 344 13.13 31.30 11.81
C MET A 344 13.96 32.56 11.59
N ASP A 345 14.86 32.54 10.62
CA ASP A 345 15.74 33.68 10.33
C ASP A 345 15.25 34.48 9.11
N GLU A 346 14.17 34.07 8.44
CA GLU A 346 13.65 34.64 7.18
C GLU A 346 14.75 34.99 6.17
N MET A 347 15.65 34.03 5.95
CA MET A 347 16.83 34.20 5.10
C MET A 347 17.15 32.94 4.31
N CYS A 348 17.56 33.14 3.07
CA CYS A 348 18.12 32.08 2.24
C CYS A 348 19.46 31.61 2.83
N ILE A 349 19.70 30.32 2.83
CA ILE A 349 21.02 29.76 3.10
C ILE A 349 21.65 29.47 1.75
N VAL A 350 22.83 30.03 1.50
CA VAL A 350 23.51 29.91 0.21
C VAL A 350 24.87 29.22 0.32
N SER A 351 25.32 28.65 -0.79
CA SER A 351 26.63 28.02 -0.92
C SER A 351 27.38 28.55 -2.13
N LEU A 352 28.64 28.94 -1.90
CA LEU A 352 29.57 29.43 -2.92
C LEU A 352 30.54 28.33 -3.37
N LYS A 353 30.37 27.10 -2.87
CA LYS A 353 31.17 25.96 -3.32
C LYS A 353 30.84 25.62 -4.77
N TYR A 354 31.86 25.62 -5.62
CA TYR A 354 31.78 25.19 -7.01
C TYR A 354 31.02 23.86 -7.17
N GLN A 355 31.35 22.83 -6.37
CA GLN A 355 30.70 21.52 -6.43
C GLN A 355 29.19 21.56 -6.12
N VAL A 356 28.72 22.56 -5.36
CA VAL A 356 27.30 22.72 -5.03
C VAL A 356 26.61 23.58 -6.09
N ILE A 357 27.30 24.60 -6.61
CA ILE A 357 26.79 25.44 -7.69
C ILE A 357 26.55 24.60 -8.94
N GLU A 358 27.54 23.82 -9.36
CA GLU A 358 27.48 22.94 -10.55
C GLU A 358 26.72 21.63 -10.33
N ALA A 359 26.25 21.35 -9.11
CA ALA A 359 25.55 20.09 -8.85
C ALA A 359 24.29 20.00 -9.74
N GLN A 360 24.06 18.87 -10.39
CA GLN A 360 22.83 18.73 -11.19
C GLN A 360 21.58 18.69 -10.30
N PHE A 361 21.67 18.02 -9.14
CA PHE A 361 20.56 17.82 -8.21
C PHE A 361 20.98 18.19 -6.79
N LEU A 362 20.12 18.92 -6.07
CA LEU A 362 20.33 19.28 -4.67
C LEU A 362 19.26 18.63 -3.78
N GLN A 363 18.02 18.60 -4.25
CA GLN A 363 16.87 18.03 -3.54
C GLN A 363 16.26 16.87 -4.32
N TYR A 364 15.46 16.05 -3.63
CA TYR A 364 14.70 14.99 -4.28
C TYR A 364 13.70 15.53 -5.31
N GLN A 365 13.22 16.77 -5.15
CA GLN A 365 12.31 17.43 -6.09
C GLN A 365 12.96 17.75 -7.44
N ASP A 366 14.29 17.90 -7.47
CA ASP A 366 15.03 18.18 -8.71
C ASP A 366 15.13 16.93 -9.61
N ILE A 367 14.85 15.74 -9.07
CA ILE A 367 15.03 14.46 -9.72
C ILE A 367 13.69 13.96 -10.24
N HIS A 368 13.57 13.80 -11.55
CA HIS A 368 12.37 13.29 -12.18
C HIS A 368 12.50 11.80 -12.51
N THR A 369 11.36 11.12 -12.56
CA THR A 369 11.30 9.71 -12.91
C THR A 369 11.70 9.50 -14.36
N GLY A 370 12.61 8.55 -14.59
CA GLY A 370 13.23 8.33 -15.90
C GLY A 370 14.57 9.04 -16.11
N ASP A 371 14.98 9.96 -15.24
CA ASP A 371 16.28 10.64 -15.33
C ASP A 371 17.44 9.65 -15.20
N VAL A 372 18.53 9.92 -15.92
CA VAL A 372 19.79 9.18 -15.78
C VAL A 372 20.72 9.97 -14.87
N VAL A 373 21.05 9.38 -13.72
CA VAL A 373 21.84 10.01 -12.66
C VAL A 373 23.14 9.24 -12.43
N GLN A 374 24.19 9.94 -12.01
CA GLN A 374 25.44 9.31 -11.56
C GLN A 374 25.47 9.31 -10.04
N GLY A 375 25.96 8.23 -9.44
CA GLY A 375 26.07 8.14 -7.99
C GLY A 375 27.14 7.17 -7.52
N LYS A 376 27.54 7.35 -6.27
CA LYS A 376 28.60 6.56 -5.61
C LYS A 376 27.99 5.49 -4.71
N VAL A 377 28.48 4.25 -4.79
CA VAL A 377 28.01 3.14 -3.94
C VAL A 377 28.38 3.40 -2.48
N LEU A 378 27.38 3.39 -1.60
CA LEU A 378 27.57 3.58 -0.14
C LEU A 378 27.63 2.25 0.62
N SER A 379 26.68 1.37 0.35
CA SER A 379 26.56 0.09 1.06
C SER A 379 25.80 -0.93 0.24
N LEU A 380 26.14 -2.21 0.41
CA LEU A 380 25.41 -3.35 -0.13
C LEU A 380 24.64 -4.02 1.01
N LYS A 381 23.34 -4.22 0.82
CA LYS A 381 22.44 -4.93 1.76
C LYS A 381 21.73 -6.06 1.01
N PRO A 382 21.16 -7.06 1.71
CA PRO A 382 20.41 -8.15 1.06
C PRO A 382 19.24 -7.64 0.20
N ILE A 383 18.60 -6.54 0.61
CA ILE A 383 17.48 -5.93 -0.12
C ILE A 383 17.92 -5.21 -1.40
N GLY A 384 19.20 -4.86 -1.53
CA GLY A 384 19.73 -4.03 -2.62
C GLY A 384 20.93 -3.17 -2.24
N MET A 385 21.37 -2.35 -3.19
CA MET A 385 22.52 -1.46 -3.06
C MET A 385 22.08 -0.01 -2.82
N GLN A 386 22.68 0.66 -1.85
CA GLN A 386 22.47 2.09 -1.63
C GLN A 386 23.49 2.91 -2.41
N VAL A 387 23.00 3.89 -3.17
CA VAL A 387 23.78 4.77 -4.03
C VAL A 387 23.56 6.22 -3.59
N LYS A 388 24.64 6.97 -3.37
CA LYS A 388 24.62 8.42 -3.12
C LYS A 388 24.63 9.15 -4.46
N VAL A 389 23.53 9.81 -4.82
CA VAL A 389 23.42 10.58 -6.08
C VAL A 389 23.98 11.99 -5.89
N ALA A 390 23.60 12.65 -4.80
CA ALA A 390 24.07 13.98 -4.45
C ALA A 390 24.27 14.09 -2.93
N ASP A 391 24.75 15.24 -2.44
CA ASP A 391 24.91 15.43 -1.00
C ASP A 391 23.56 15.50 -0.29
N GLY A 392 23.23 14.48 0.50
CA GLY A 392 21.93 14.35 1.16
C GLY A 392 20.90 13.52 0.39
N ILE A 393 21.14 13.18 -0.88
CA ILE A 393 20.25 12.33 -1.68
C ILE A 393 20.82 10.91 -1.76
N LYS A 394 20.10 9.96 -1.17
CA LYS A 394 20.40 8.53 -1.24
C LYS A 394 19.28 7.82 -1.99
N GLY A 395 19.65 6.95 -2.91
CA GLY A 395 18.74 6.05 -3.63
C GLY A 395 19.02 4.59 -3.33
N LEU A 396 18.00 3.76 -3.42
CA LEU A 396 18.09 2.31 -3.30
C LEU A 396 17.98 1.69 -4.71
N VAL A 397 18.93 0.84 -5.06
CA VAL A 397 18.84 -0.06 -6.22
C VAL A 397 18.46 -1.44 -5.69
N PRO A 398 17.22 -1.94 -5.93
CA PRO A 398 16.83 -3.28 -5.51
C PRO A 398 17.72 -4.36 -6.13
N SER A 399 17.84 -5.51 -5.48
CA SER A 399 18.65 -6.64 -5.95
C SER A 399 18.35 -7.05 -7.40
N ILE A 400 17.07 -7.08 -7.76
CA ILE A 400 16.56 -7.41 -9.11
C ILE A 400 17.03 -6.40 -10.18
N HIS A 401 17.34 -5.17 -9.77
CA HIS A 401 17.74 -4.06 -10.64
C HIS A 401 19.24 -3.79 -10.69
N LEU A 402 20.07 -4.64 -10.08
CA LEU A 402 21.54 -4.47 -10.07
C LEU A 402 22.20 -4.71 -11.44
N ALA A 403 21.60 -5.55 -12.28
CA ALA A 403 22.05 -5.85 -13.63
C ALA A 403 20.90 -6.42 -14.46
N ASP A 404 21.09 -6.52 -15.78
CA ASP A 404 20.11 -7.18 -16.66
C ASP A 404 19.97 -8.68 -16.34
N VAL A 405 21.03 -9.30 -15.83
CA VAL A 405 21.07 -10.71 -15.40
C VAL A 405 21.02 -10.79 -13.87
N ILE A 406 20.37 -11.83 -13.34
CA ILE A 406 20.32 -12.11 -11.90
C ILE A 406 21.73 -12.40 -11.37
N LEU A 407 22.21 -11.56 -10.45
CA LEU A 407 23.53 -11.72 -9.83
C LEU A 407 23.42 -12.56 -8.56
N LYS A 408 24.07 -13.73 -8.51
CA LYS A 408 24.18 -14.55 -7.29
C LYS A 408 25.05 -13.89 -6.22
N GLN A 409 26.06 -13.12 -6.62
CA GLN A 409 27.00 -12.43 -5.72
C GLN A 409 27.24 -10.98 -6.18
N PRO A 410 26.45 -10.01 -5.69
CA PRO A 410 26.61 -8.59 -6.02
C PRO A 410 27.97 -7.99 -5.65
N GLU A 411 28.57 -8.46 -4.54
CA GLU A 411 29.82 -7.96 -3.96
C GLU A 411 31.03 -8.12 -4.89
N LYS A 412 31.01 -9.12 -5.79
CA LYS A 412 32.10 -9.31 -6.77
C LYS A 412 32.07 -8.27 -7.88
N LYS A 413 30.93 -7.64 -8.13
CA LYS A 413 30.73 -6.72 -9.25
C LYS A 413 30.79 -5.26 -8.82
N TYR A 414 30.30 -4.95 -7.62
CA TYR A 414 30.23 -3.59 -7.10
C TYR A 414 30.94 -3.52 -5.77
N ASN A 415 31.86 -2.57 -5.64
CA ASN A 415 32.55 -2.26 -4.40
C ASN A 415 32.01 -0.97 -3.79
N ILE A 416 32.18 -0.85 -2.47
CA ILE A 416 31.84 0.39 -1.76
C ILE A 416 32.76 1.50 -2.28
N GLY A 417 32.15 2.57 -2.78
CA GLY A 417 32.83 3.71 -3.36
C GLY A 417 32.91 3.75 -4.89
N ASP A 418 32.42 2.73 -5.58
CA ASP A 418 32.36 2.75 -7.05
C ASP A 418 31.39 3.82 -7.56
N GLU A 419 31.72 4.44 -8.70
CA GLU A 419 30.81 5.34 -9.41
C GLU A 419 29.97 4.55 -10.42
N VAL A 420 28.65 4.68 -10.32
CA VAL A 420 27.69 3.97 -11.15
C VAL A 420 26.70 4.93 -11.81
N LYS A 421 26.35 4.66 -13.07
CA LYS A 421 25.25 5.33 -13.78
C LYS A 421 23.96 4.57 -13.51
N CYS A 422 22.95 5.26 -13.01
CA CYS A 422 21.64 4.71 -12.69
C CYS A 422 20.55 5.43 -13.46
N ARG A 423 19.40 4.79 -13.65
CA ARG A 423 18.17 5.45 -14.09
C ARG A 423 17.13 5.47 -12.97
N VAL A 424 16.41 6.56 -12.81
CA VAL A 424 15.40 6.74 -11.74
C VAL A 424 14.14 5.96 -12.11
N LEU A 425 13.75 4.99 -11.28
CA LEU A 425 12.50 4.22 -11.44
C LEU A 425 11.31 4.90 -10.74
N GLU A 426 11.53 5.39 -9.53
CA GLU A 426 10.52 6.01 -8.67
C GLU A 426 11.21 7.10 -7.85
N CYS A 427 10.62 8.28 -7.77
CA CYS A 427 11.05 9.33 -6.88
C CYS A 427 9.85 9.85 -6.09
N ASN A 428 9.90 9.72 -4.76
CA ASN A 428 8.95 10.33 -3.85
C ASN A 428 9.71 11.33 -2.95
N PRO A 429 9.62 12.64 -3.25
CA PRO A 429 10.29 13.67 -2.47
C PRO A 429 9.84 13.76 -1.01
N ALA A 430 8.54 13.59 -0.75
CA ALA A 430 7.97 13.69 0.61
C ALA A 430 8.53 12.60 1.54
N GLY A 431 8.59 11.36 1.03
CA GLY A 431 9.15 10.23 1.77
C GLY A 431 10.68 10.09 1.71
N LYS A 432 11.39 11.03 1.05
CA LYS A 432 12.84 10.94 0.75
C LYS A 432 13.23 9.59 0.14
N LYS A 433 12.33 9.02 -0.66
CA LYS A 433 12.46 7.69 -1.26
C LYS A 433 12.83 7.85 -2.73
N LEU A 434 13.97 7.27 -3.11
CA LEU A 434 14.46 7.25 -4.49
C LEU A 434 14.81 5.82 -4.84
N ILE A 435 14.10 5.22 -5.81
CA ILE A 435 14.39 3.89 -6.34
C ILE A 435 15.08 4.04 -7.68
N LEU A 436 16.21 3.35 -7.83
CA LEU A 436 17.09 3.43 -8.99
C LEU A 436 17.25 2.06 -9.66
N THR A 437 17.60 2.04 -10.94
CA THR A 437 17.97 0.84 -11.69
C THR A 437 19.36 0.95 -12.30
N LEU A 438 20.10 -0.17 -12.27
CA LEU A 438 21.41 -0.36 -12.91
C LEU A 438 21.35 -1.27 -14.14
N LYS A 439 20.15 -1.64 -14.59
CA LYS A 439 19.95 -2.40 -15.83
C LYS A 439 20.41 -1.57 -17.02
N LYS A 440 21.40 -2.07 -17.78
CA LYS A 440 22.01 -1.31 -18.87
C LYS A 440 21.00 -1.06 -19.98
N SER A 441 20.11 -2.04 -20.22
CA SER A 441 18.98 -1.93 -21.16
C SER A 441 18.10 -0.70 -20.89
N LEU A 442 17.70 -0.48 -19.64
CA LEU A 442 16.88 0.67 -19.25
C LEU A 442 17.66 1.98 -19.26
N ILE A 443 18.94 1.96 -18.88
CA ILE A 443 19.79 3.17 -18.89
C ILE A 443 20.06 3.66 -20.32
N GLN A 444 20.36 2.74 -21.24
CA GLN A 444 20.71 3.07 -22.63
C GLN A 444 19.49 3.23 -23.54
N SER A 445 18.30 2.89 -23.06
CA SER A 445 17.04 3.00 -23.80
C SER A 445 16.77 4.45 -24.23
N LYS A 446 16.57 4.63 -25.55
CA LYS A 446 16.05 5.85 -26.18
C LYS A 446 14.52 5.86 -26.33
N LEU A 447 13.84 4.78 -25.93
CA LEU A 447 12.37 4.70 -26.00
C LEU A 447 11.74 5.58 -24.92
N PRO A 448 10.49 6.07 -25.14
CA PRO A 448 9.77 6.88 -24.18
C PRO A 448 9.59 6.15 -22.85
N VAL A 449 9.69 6.89 -21.75
CA VAL A 449 9.52 6.40 -20.38
C VAL A 449 8.03 6.45 -20.06
N LEU A 450 7.44 5.33 -19.66
CA LEU A 450 6.05 5.30 -19.22
C LEU A 450 5.99 5.49 -17.70
N THR A 451 5.55 6.68 -17.27
CA THR A 451 5.44 7.09 -15.86
C THR A 451 4.03 7.05 -15.31
N ASN A 452 3.00 7.24 -16.14
CA ASN A 452 1.60 7.23 -15.73
C ASN A 452 0.74 6.48 -16.76
N TYR A 453 -0.47 6.06 -16.37
CA TYR A 453 -1.40 5.37 -17.28
C TYR A 453 -1.94 6.30 -18.38
N GLU A 454 -2.09 7.60 -18.12
CA GLU A 454 -2.58 8.58 -19.11
C GLU A 454 -1.62 8.75 -20.30
N ASP A 455 -0.33 8.56 -20.07
CA ASP A 455 0.71 8.66 -21.11
C ASP A 455 0.75 7.40 -22.00
N ALA A 456 0.07 6.31 -21.60
CA ALA A 456 0.07 5.03 -22.30
C ALA A 456 -0.90 5.03 -23.49
N LYS A 457 -0.52 5.70 -24.59
CA LYS A 457 -1.31 5.69 -25.83
C LYS A 457 -1.18 4.36 -26.58
N PRO A 458 -2.26 3.81 -27.17
CA PRO A 458 -2.19 2.64 -28.05
C PRO A 458 -1.13 2.82 -29.15
N GLY A 459 -0.33 1.79 -29.41
CA GLY A 459 0.80 1.80 -30.34
C GLY A 459 2.13 2.30 -29.76
N LEU A 460 2.15 2.85 -28.54
CA LEU A 460 3.37 3.30 -27.88
C LEU A 460 4.31 2.11 -27.61
N ILE A 461 5.57 2.20 -28.06
CA ILE A 461 6.58 1.19 -27.81
C ILE A 461 7.54 1.68 -26.74
N THR A 462 7.66 0.94 -25.64
CA THR A 462 8.50 1.30 -24.49
C THR A 462 9.21 0.06 -23.92
N HIS A 463 10.15 0.28 -22.97
CA HIS A 463 10.77 -0.80 -22.21
C HIS A 463 10.12 -0.93 -20.85
N GLY A 464 9.80 -2.16 -20.46
CA GLY A 464 9.40 -2.50 -19.10
C GLY A 464 10.23 -3.67 -18.59
N PHE A 465 10.01 -4.06 -17.35
CA PHE A 465 10.62 -5.26 -16.78
C PHE A 465 9.54 -6.19 -16.22
N VAL A 466 9.75 -7.49 -16.40
CA VAL A 466 8.82 -8.53 -15.95
C VAL A 466 8.83 -8.58 -14.42
N VAL A 467 7.68 -8.46 -13.79
CA VAL A 467 7.51 -8.66 -12.34
C VAL A 467 7.22 -10.12 -12.05
N CYS A 468 6.31 -10.72 -12.81
CA CYS A 468 6.04 -12.15 -12.75
C CYS A 468 5.53 -12.65 -14.10
N ALA A 469 5.88 -13.89 -14.42
CA ALA A 469 5.23 -14.68 -15.45
C ALA A 469 4.31 -15.69 -14.74
N ARG A 470 3.13 -15.94 -15.32
CA ARG A 470 2.18 -16.98 -14.90
C ARG A 470 1.50 -17.59 -16.13
N GLU A 471 0.64 -18.60 -15.93
CA GLU A 471 -0.12 -19.25 -17.00
C GLU A 471 -0.98 -18.28 -17.84
N PHE A 472 -1.52 -17.23 -17.23
CA PHE A 472 -2.35 -16.23 -17.91
C PHE A 472 -1.53 -15.19 -18.72
N GLY A 473 -0.21 -15.15 -18.56
CA GLY A 473 0.66 -14.19 -19.22
C GLY A 473 1.73 -13.59 -18.30
N CYS A 474 2.32 -12.48 -18.74
CA CYS A 474 3.36 -11.77 -17.99
C CYS A 474 2.86 -10.42 -17.48
N ILE A 475 3.16 -10.09 -16.22
CA ILE A 475 2.96 -8.74 -15.68
C ILE A 475 4.26 -7.97 -15.86
N VAL A 476 4.19 -6.87 -16.59
CA VAL A 476 5.31 -5.97 -16.87
C VAL A 476 5.10 -4.68 -16.08
N LYS A 477 6.16 -4.24 -15.39
CA LYS A 477 6.17 -2.99 -14.64
C LYS A 477 7.09 -1.97 -15.31
N PHE A 478 6.69 -0.71 -15.19
CA PHE A 478 7.39 0.45 -15.70
C PHE A 478 7.78 1.38 -14.55
N TYR A 479 7.93 2.67 -14.85
CA TYR A 479 8.30 3.70 -13.89
C TYR A 479 7.08 4.07 -13.04
N ASN A 480 7.29 4.59 -11.82
CA ASN A 480 6.22 4.94 -10.87
C ASN A 480 5.16 3.85 -10.61
N ASP A 481 5.59 2.58 -10.59
CA ASP A 481 4.70 1.44 -10.31
C ASP A 481 3.55 1.20 -11.32
N VAL A 482 3.61 1.81 -12.51
CA VAL A 482 2.70 1.48 -13.61
C VAL A 482 2.90 0.02 -14.01
N LYS A 483 1.80 -0.75 -14.09
CA LYS A 483 1.81 -2.18 -14.42
C LYS A 483 0.92 -2.44 -15.63
N GLY A 484 1.32 -3.38 -16.47
CA GLY A 484 0.49 -3.87 -17.55
C GLY A 484 0.57 -5.38 -17.69
N LEU A 485 -0.51 -5.95 -18.21
CA LEU A 485 -0.62 -7.37 -18.51
C LEU A 485 -0.28 -7.59 -19.98
N VAL A 486 0.61 -8.55 -20.24
CA VAL A 486 0.85 -9.14 -21.55
C VAL A 486 0.17 -10.52 -21.55
N PRO A 487 -0.97 -10.69 -22.23
CA PRO A 487 -1.63 -11.99 -22.33
C PRO A 487 -0.74 -13.02 -23.01
N LYS A 488 -0.98 -14.31 -22.73
CA LYS A 488 -0.24 -15.43 -23.34
C LYS A 488 -0.13 -15.34 -24.87
N ASN A 489 -1.22 -14.94 -25.53
CA ASN A 489 -1.29 -14.82 -26.99
C ASN A 489 -0.41 -13.70 -27.55
N GLU A 490 0.04 -12.77 -26.72
CA GLU A 490 0.83 -11.60 -27.12
C GLU A 490 2.30 -11.70 -26.67
N LEU A 491 2.72 -12.83 -26.09
CA LEU A 491 4.09 -13.04 -25.62
C LEU A 491 5.10 -13.29 -26.76
N SER A 492 4.64 -13.90 -27.85
CA SER A 492 5.51 -14.29 -28.97
C SER A 492 4.67 -14.62 -30.21
N THR A 493 5.33 -14.67 -31.37
CA THR A 493 4.72 -15.14 -32.62
C THR A 493 4.48 -16.65 -32.58
N GLU A 494 5.37 -17.41 -31.94
CA GLU A 494 5.23 -18.85 -31.69
C GLU A 494 4.49 -19.11 -30.36
N PRO A 495 3.65 -20.15 -30.25
CA PRO A 495 2.90 -20.42 -29.03
C PRO A 495 3.82 -20.91 -27.90
N ILE A 496 3.89 -20.14 -26.80
CA ILE A 496 4.61 -20.53 -25.59
C ILE A 496 3.68 -21.31 -24.66
N SER A 497 4.01 -22.56 -24.33
CA SER A 497 3.22 -23.38 -23.40
C SER A 497 3.33 -22.90 -21.95
N CYS A 498 4.53 -22.55 -21.47
CA CYS A 498 4.81 -22.10 -20.11
C CYS A 498 5.63 -20.78 -20.08
N PRO A 499 4.98 -19.61 -19.88
CA PRO A 499 5.66 -18.32 -19.82
C PRO A 499 6.79 -18.24 -18.78
N ASP A 500 6.64 -18.92 -17.64
CA ASP A 500 7.55 -18.89 -16.48
C ASP A 500 8.93 -19.51 -16.78
N LYS A 501 9.02 -20.34 -17.82
CA LYS A 501 10.29 -20.93 -18.27
C LYS A 501 11.03 -20.03 -19.26
N VAL A 502 10.31 -19.14 -19.95
CA VAL A 502 10.85 -18.25 -20.98
C VAL A 502 11.22 -16.89 -20.40
N PHE A 503 10.40 -16.39 -19.47
CA PHE A 503 10.56 -15.09 -18.85
C PHE A 503 10.84 -15.24 -17.36
N TYR A 504 11.82 -14.49 -16.85
CA TYR A 504 12.18 -14.47 -15.43
C TYR A 504 11.96 -13.09 -14.82
N GLU A 505 11.79 -13.04 -13.50
CA GLU A 505 11.58 -11.80 -12.76
C GLU A 505 12.77 -10.82 -12.93
N GLY A 506 12.45 -9.59 -13.28
CA GLY A 506 13.42 -8.54 -13.58
C GLY A 506 13.95 -8.53 -15.01
N GLN A 507 13.56 -9.46 -15.89
CA GLN A 507 13.96 -9.41 -17.29
C GLN A 507 13.40 -8.14 -17.95
N VAL A 508 14.26 -7.39 -18.65
CA VAL A 508 13.83 -6.20 -19.40
C VAL A 508 13.34 -6.63 -20.77
N VAL A 509 12.14 -6.19 -21.11
CA VAL A 509 11.42 -6.54 -22.32
C VAL A 509 10.96 -5.27 -23.04
N LYS A 510 10.95 -5.33 -24.36
CA LYS A 510 10.42 -4.26 -25.20
C LYS A 510 8.96 -4.58 -25.52
N VAL A 511 8.07 -3.65 -25.23
CA VAL A 511 6.62 -3.89 -25.24
C VAL A 511 5.89 -2.78 -25.99
N MET A 512 4.77 -3.13 -26.61
CA MET A 512 3.84 -2.21 -27.22
C MET A 512 2.57 -2.11 -26.37
N VAL A 513 2.06 -0.89 -26.20
CA VAL A 513 0.75 -0.65 -25.59
C VAL A 513 -0.33 -0.98 -26.60
N LEU A 514 -1.21 -1.94 -26.29
CA LEU A 514 -2.37 -2.26 -27.12
C LEU A 514 -3.59 -1.44 -26.69
N LYS A 515 -3.88 -1.43 -25.39
CA LYS A 515 -5.04 -0.75 -24.82
C LYS A 515 -4.69 -0.21 -23.43
N CYS A 516 -5.16 1.00 -23.13
CA CYS A 516 -5.02 1.60 -21.81
C CYS A 516 -6.38 2.09 -21.31
N GLU A 517 -6.70 1.81 -20.05
CA GLU A 517 -7.87 2.28 -19.32
C GLU A 517 -7.38 2.97 -18.02
N PRO A 518 -7.07 4.29 -18.06
CA PRO A 518 -6.45 4.98 -16.94
C PRO A 518 -7.26 4.95 -15.64
N GLN A 519 -8.59 5.08 -15.73
CA GLN A 519 -9.49 5.09 -14.56
C GLN A 519 -9.51 3.76 -13.79
N GLN A 520 -9.15 2.65 -14.45
CA GLN A 520 -9.12 1.32 -13.84
C GLN A 520 -7.69 0.83 -13.56
N GLU A 521 -6.67 1.67 -13.84
CA GLU A 521 -5.25 1.29 -13.78
C GLU A 521 -4.94 0.01 -14.59
N ARG A 522 -5.64 -0.17 -15.72
CA ARG A 522 -5.51 -1.34 -16.58
C ARG A 522 -4.76 -0.99 -17.85
N LEU A 523 -3.67 -1.70 -18.07
CA LEU A 523 -2.84 -1.57 -19.26
C LEU A 523 -2.63 -2.94 -19.89
N LEU A 524 -3.01 -3.07 -21.16
CA LEU A 524 -2.83 -4.28 -21.95
C LEU A 524 -1.68 -4.08 -22.94
N LEU A 525 -0.75 -5.02 -22.96
CA LEU A 525 0.53 -4.92 -23.64
C LEU A 525 0.76 -6.10 -24.59
N SER A 526 1.69 -5.92 -25.53
CA SER A 526 2.18 -6.98 -26.41
C SER A 526 3.71 -6.98 -26.53
N PHE A 527 4.31 -8.18 -26.64
CA PHE A 527 5.72 -8.36 -27.01
C PHE A 527 5.91 -8.42 -28.53
N ARG A 528 4.82 -8.52 -29.31
CA ARG A 528 4.85 -8.50 -30.77
C ARG A 528 5.05 -7.06 -31.24
N LEU A 529 6.20 -6.80 -31.84
CA LEU A 529 6.54 -5.50 -32.38
C LEU A 529 6.36 -5.53 -33.90
N PRO A 530 5.78 -4.48 -34.52
CA PRO A 530 5.68 -4.40 -35.97
C PRO A 530 7.08 -4.28 -36.59
N SER A 531 7.39 -5.19 -37.50
CA SER A 531 8.61 -5.19 -38.30
C SER A 531 8.63 -3.99 -39.25
N LYS A 532 9.73 -3.22 -39.28
CA LYS A 532 9.92 -2.19 -40.32
C LYS A 532 10.58 -2.81 -41.56
N SER A 533 9.79 -3.13 -42.58
CA SER A 533 10.24 -3.25 -43.99
C SER A 533 9.05 -3.33 -44.97
N GLY A 534 8.98 -2.39 -45.92
CA GLY A 534 8.20 -2.50 -47.17
C GLY A 534 7.01 -1.53 -47.31
N PRO A 535 6.87 -0.78 -48.43
CA PRO A 535 5.81 0.22 -48.63
C PRO A 535 4.48 -0.41 -49.08
N GLU A 536 3.40 0.23 -48.67
CA GLU A 536 2.02 0.14 -49.18
C GLU A 536 1.52 -1.23 -49.65
N ASP A 537 0.86 -1.95 -48.74
CA ASP A 537 -0.45 -2.50 -49.08
C ASP A 537 -1.48 -1.71 -48.27
N LYS A 538 -2.20 -0.82 -48.98
CA LYS A 538 -3.48 -0.30 -48.53
C LYS A 538 -4.43 -1.49 -48.38
N ARG A 539 -4.43 -2.12 -47.21
CA ARG A 539 -5.65 -2.74 -46.72
C ARG A 539 -6.36 -1.67 -45.93
N GLU A 540 -7.24 -0.99 -46.66
CA GLU A 540 -8.40 -0.32 -46.08
C GLU A 540 -8.85 -1.13 -44.87
N CYS A 541 -8.86 -0.51 -43.69
CA CYS A 541 -9.66 -1.02 -42.60
C CYS A 541 -11.11 -0.82 -43.01
N THR A 542 -11.60 -1.74 -43.85
CA THR A 542 -12.97 -2.18 -43.85
C THR A 542 -13.39 -2.25 -42.40
N SER A 543 -14.41 -1.46 -42.06
CA SER A 543 -15.28 -1.66 -40.93
C SER A 543 -15.31 -3.14 -40.59
N LYS A 544 -14.89 -3.51 -39.37
CA LYS A 544 -15.22 -4.84 -38.86
C LYS A 544 -16.74 -4.92 -38.89
N GLU A 545 -17.25 -5.59 -39.93
CA GLU A 545 -18.56 -6.18 -39.92
C GLU A 545 -18.68 -6.94 -38.61
N LYS A 546 -19.79 -6.70 -37.90
CA LYS A 546 -20.18 -7.54 -36.78
C LYS A 546 -20.27 -8.96 -37.34
N GLN A 547 -19.27 -9.79 -37.07
CA GLN A 547 -19.37 -11.22 -37.32
C GLN A 547 -20.52 -11.74 -36.47
N GLU A 548 -21.48 -12.39 -37.12
CA GLU A 548 -22.71 -12.88 -36.52
C GLU A 548 -22.38 -13.89 -35.41
N VAL A 549 -22.92 -13.62 -34.22
CA VAL A 549 -22.99 -14.61 -33.13
C VAL A 549 -23.87 -15.74 -33.64
N LYS A 550 -23.30 -16.93 -33.85
CA LYS A 550 -24.01 -18.07 -34.44
C LYS A 550 -24.81 -18.84 -33.37
N TYR A 551 -24.35 -18.83 -32.12
CA TYR A 551 -24.99 -19.50 -30.99
C TYR A 551 -25.37 -18.53 -29.88
N GLN A 552 -26.60 -18.63 -29.39
CA GLN A 552 -27.04 -17.80 -28.27
C GLN A 552 -26.54 -18.38 -26.94
N ILE A 553 -26.15 -17.51 -26.01
CA ILE A 553 -25.77 -17.94 -24.65
C ILE A 553 -26.99 -18.62 -24.01
N GLY A 554 -26.80 -19.83 -23.49
CA GLY A 554 -27.87 -20.67 -22.94
C GLY A 554 -28.41 -21.73 -23.90
N GLU A 555 -28.02 -21.71 -25.18
CA GLU A 555 -28.35 -22.76 -26.14
C GLU A 555 -27.68 -24.09 -25.76
N ILE A 556 -28.43 -25.19 -25.87
CA ILE A 556 -27.98 -26.54 -25.49
C ILE A 556 -27.76 -27.33 -26.77
N VAL A 557 -26.54 -27.84 -26.94
CA VAL A 557 -26.11 -28.60 -28.11
C VAL A 557 -25.42 -29.90 -27.71
N ASP A 558 -25.46 -30.89 -28.59
CA ASP A 558 -24.67 -32.10 -28.46
C ASP A 558 -23.31 -31.93 -29.15
N VAL A 559 -22.23 -32.38 -28.50
CA VAL A 559 -20.87 -32.15 -28.99
C VAL A 559 -20.05 -33.43 -29.02
N LYS A 560 -19.11 -33.52 -29.96
CA LYS A 560 -18.19 -34.64 -30.12
C LYS A 560 -16.77 -34.22 -29.78
N VAL A 561 -16.09 -35.01 -28.95
CA VAL A 561 -14.71 -34.73 -28.54
C VAL A 561 -13.77 -34.89 -29.73
N LEU A 562 -13.03 -33.83 -30.07
CA LEU A 562 -12.01 -33.86 -31.11
C LEU A 562 -10.64 -34.17 -30.51
N LYS A 563 -10.23 -33.38 -29.52
CA LYS A 563 -8.89 -33.46 -28.91
C LYS A 563 -8.92 -33.18 -27.42
N LYS A 564 -8.07 -33.89 -26.69
CA LYS A 564 -7.84 -33.70 -25.27
C LYS A 564 -6.59 -32.85 -25.02
N LYS A 565 -6.72 -31.78 -24.23
CA LYS A 565 -5.61 -30.91 -23.80
C LYS A 565 -5.57 -30.84 -22.27
N ASP A 566 -4.44 -30.42 -21.71
CA ASP A 566 -4.21 -30.44 -20.25
C ASP A 566 -5.26 -29.66 -19.43
N ASN A 567 -5.88 -28.63 -20.00
CA ASN A 567 -6.81 -27.73 -19.32
C ASN A 567 -8.28 -27.82 -19.82
N GLY A 568 -8.62 -28.82 -20.66
CA GLY A 568 -9.98 -29.00 -21.17
C GLY A 568 -10.08 -29.88 -22.42
N LEU A 569 -11.25 -29.90 -23.03
CA LEU A 569 -11.58 -30.66 -24.23
C LEU A 569 -11.92 -29.72 -25.38
N GLU A 570 -11.34 -30.00 -26.55
CA GLU A 570 -11.71 -29.40 -27.83
C GLU A 570 -12.78 -30.28 -28.45
N VAL A 571 -13.95 -29.71 -28.76
CA VAL A 571 -15.13 -30.46 -29.19
C VAL A 571 -15.74 -29.84 -30.45
N SER A 572 -16.32 -30.65 -31.33
CA SER A 572 -17.13 -30.18 -32.47
C SER A 572 -18.61 -30.22 -32.11
N ILE A 573 -19.35 -29.16 -32.42
CA ILE A 573 -20.81 -29.14 -32.26
C ILE A 573 -21.43 -30.00 -33.36
N LEU A 574 -22.23 -31.01 -32.99
CA LEU A 574 -22.76 -32.00 -33.95
C LEU A 574 -23.90 -31.46 -34.82
N GLU A 575 -24.56 -30.40 -34.38
CA GLU A 575 -25.70 -29.78 -35.07
C GLU A 575 -25.28 -28.74 -36.13
N ASP A 576 -23.97 -28.54 -36.34
CA ASP A 576 -23.43 -27.59 -37.32
C ASP A 576 -22.84 -28.29 -38.56
N GLU A 577 -23.26 -27.88 -39.76
CA GLU A 577 -22.69 -28.38 -41.03
C GLU A 577 -21.22 -27.96 -41.21
N ASP A 578 -20.76 -26.92 -40.50
CA ASP A 578 -19.41 -26.37 -40.60
C ASP A 578 -18.36 -27.05 -39.69
N ASN A 579 -18.72 -28.06 -38.89
CA ASN A 579 -17.85 -28.69 -37.88
C ASN A 579 -17.16 -27.66 -36.95
N MET A 580 -17.93 -26.69 -36.45
CA MET A 580 -17.40 -25.63 -35.59
C MET A 580 -16.77 -26.19 -34.31
N VAL A 581 -15.59 -25.65 -33.99
CA VAL A 581 -14.77 -26.09 -32.88
C VAL A 581 -15.04 -25.23 -31.65
N ALA A 582 -15.44 -25.88 -30.56
CA ALA A 582 -15.70 -25.27 -29.27
C ALA A 582 -14.80 -25.85 -28.18
N TRP A 583 -14.78 -25.18 -27.02
CA TRP A 583 -13.92 -25.52 -25.90
C TRP A 583 -14.71 -25.76 -24.62
N ILE A 584 -14.50 -26.92 -23.99
CA ILE A 584 -15.02 -27.24 -22.66
C ILE A 584 -13.85 -27.28 -21.67
N PRO A 585 -13.70 -26.28 -20.78
CA PRO A 585 -12.69 -26.34 -19.73
C PRO A 585 -12.97 -27.50 -18.77
N THR A 586 -11.92 -28.11 -18.20
CA THR A 586 -12.08 -29.28 -17.30
C THR A 586 -13.05 -29.02 -16.15
N GLN A 587 -13.04 -27.81 -15.59
CA GLN A 587 -13.94 -27.39 -14.50
C GLN A 587 -15.44 -27.33 -14.87
N HIS A 588 -15.76 -27.36 -16.17
CA HIS A 588 -17.12 -27.31 -16.70
C HIS A 588 -17.63 -28.69 -17.16
N LEU A 589 -16.87 -29.77 -16.93
CA LEU A 589 -17.31 -31.12 -17.29
C LEU A 589 -18.34 -31.72 -16.33
N SER A 590 -18.34 -31.30 -15.06
CA SER A 590 -19.29 -31.74 -14.04
C SER A 590 -19.51 -30.63 -12.99
N ASP A 591 -20.60 -30.73 -12.25
CA ASP A 591 -20.83 -29.91 -11.06
C ASP A 591 -19.87 -30.26 -9.91
N PHE A 592 -19.36 -31.50 -9.92
CA PHE A 592 -18.44 -32.02 -8.91
C PHE A 592 -17.00 -31.93 -9.42
N VAL A 593 -16.16 -31.20 -8.69
CA VAL A 593 -14.77 -30.93 -9.10
C VAL A 593 -13.93 -32.22 -9.16
N ALA A 594 -14.18 -33.19 -8.27
CA ALA A 594 -13.51 -34.49 -8.28
C ALA A 594 -13.87 -35.32 -9.54
N THR A 595 -15.16 -35.36 -9.87
CA THR A 595 -15.71 -36.04 -11.04
C THR A 595 -15.24 -35.42 -12.35
N SER A 596 -15.07 -34.09 -12.38
CA SER A 596 -14.58 -33.35 -13.55
C SER A 596 -13.20 -33.82 -14.03
N LYS A 597 -12.27 -34.06 -13.09
CA LYS A 597 -10.94 -34.60 -13.41
C LYS A 597 -11.04 -36.03 -13.95
N LEU A 598 -11.90 -36.85 -13.36
CA LEU A 598 -12.11 -38.23 -13.79
C LEU A 598 -12.72 -38.32 -15.19
N LEU A 599 -13.74 -37.52 -15.49
CA LEU A 599 -14.33 -37.44 -16.83
C LEU A 599 -13.28 -37.03 -17.87
N TRP A 600 -12.45 -36.03 -17.56
CA TRP A 600 -11.35 -35.66 -18.45
C TRP A 600 -10.41 -36.84 -18.70
N HIS A 601 -10.06 -37.63 -17.67
CA HIS A 601 -9.23 -38.83 -17.83
C HIS A 601 -9.89 -39.93 -18.68
N CYS A 602 -11.20 -40.14 -18.54
CA CYS A 602 -11.92 -41.24 -19.18
C CYS A 602 -12.40 -40.97 -20.61
N LEU A 603 -12.64 -39.70 -20.98
CA LEU A 603 -13.12 -39.32 -22.32
C LEU A 603 -12.02 -39.46 -23.37
N GLN A 604 -12.39 -40.00 -24.53
CA GLN A 604 -11.53 -40.24 -25.68
C GLN A 604 -11.95 -39.39 -26.89
N GLU A 605 -11.05 -39.24 -27.86
CA GLU A 605 -11.36 -38.59 -29.13
C GLU A 605 -12.45 -39.39 -29.86
N GLY A 606 -13.52 -38.72 -30.27
CA GLY A 606 -14.69 -39.31 -30.91
C GLY A 606 -15.90 -39.55 -30.00
N ASP A 607 -15.76 -39.44 -28.67
CA ASP A 607 -16.87 -39.57 -27.73
C ASP A 607 -17.88 -38.42 -27.89
N VAL A 608 -19.18 -38.71 -27.74
CA VAL A 608 -20.25 -37.71 -27.82
C VAL A 608 -20.72 -37.34 -26.41
N LEU A 609 -20.70 -36.04 -26.12
CA LEU A 609 -21.19 -35.43 -24.89
C LEU A 609 -22.56 -34.78 -25.15
N PRO A 610 -23.65 -35.35 -24.61
CA PRO A 610 -24.97 -34.79 -24.79
C PRO A 610 -25.23 -33.61 -23.85
N ARG A 611 -26.13 -32.72 -24.27
CA ARG A 611 -26.68 -31.61 -23.46
C ARG A 611 -25.60 -30.68 -22.89
N VAL A 612 -24.78 -30.08 -23.74
CA VAL A 612 -23.77 -29.10 -23.34
C VAL A 612 -24.24 -27.70 -23.69
N MET A 613 -24.17 -26.77 -22.74
CA MET A 613 -24.68 -25.41 -22.91
C MET A 613 -23.60 -24.41 -23.33
N CYS A 614 -23.94 -23.50 -24.24
CA CYS A 614 -23.10 -22.37 -24.61
C CYS A 614 -23.04 -21.33 -23.47
N LEU A 615 -21.86 -21.14 -22.88
CA LEU A 615 -21.61 -20.12 -21.84
C LEU A 615 -21.21 -18.78 -22.43
N SER A 616 -20.43 -18.78 -23.51
CA SER A 616 -20.03 -17.57 -24.20
C SER A 616 -19.62 -17.86 -25.63
N ASP A 617 -20.17 -17.10 -26.57
CA ASP A 617 -19.72 -17.05 -27.96
C ASP A 617 -19.02 -15.70 -28.21
N LYS A 618 -17.73 -15.76 -28.57
CA LYS A 618 -16.93 -14.59 -28.96
C LYS A 618 -16.48 -14.68 -30.42
N GLY A 619 -17.16 -15.48 -31.25
CA GLY A 619 -16.81 -15.77 -32.63
C GLY A 619 -15.77 -16.88 -32.74
N GLU A 620 -14.49 -16.58 -32.46
CA GLU A 620 -13.39 -17.56 -32.59
C GLU A 620 -13.28 -18.53 -31.40
N HIS A 621 -13.94 -18.22 -30.28
CA HIS A 621 -13.81 -18.97 -29.03
C HIS A 621 -15.19 -19.19 -28.38
N ILE A 622 -15.79 -20.32 -28.71
CA ILE A 622 -17.04 -20.78 -28.08
C ILE A 622 -16.67 -21.58 -26.82
N ILE A 623 -17.14 -21.12 -25.67
CA ILE A 623 -16.97 -21.82 -24.39
C ILE A 623 -18.26 -22.52 -24.03
N LEU A 624 -18.15 -23.83 -23.76
CA LEU A 624 -19.26 -24.70 -23.47
C LEU A 624 -19.18 -25.26 -22.04
N SER A 625 -20.32 -25.62 -21.45
CA SER A 625 -20.41 -26.20 -20.11
C SER A 625 -21.43 -27.31 -20.00
N ARG A 626 -21.02 -28.40 -19.33
CA ARG A 626 -21.80 -29.60 -19.03
C ARG A 626 -22.31 -29.62 -17.57
N LYS A 627 -22.19 -28.52 -16.85
CA LYS A 627 -22.70 -28.38 -15.47
C LYS A 627 -24.23 -28.45 -15.44
N SER A 628 -24.81 -29.53 -14.89
CA SER A 628 -26.26 -29.76 -14.88
C SER A 628 -27.00 -28.72 -14.07
N ALA A 629 -26.46 -28.31 -12.92
CA ALA A 629 -27.11 -27.33 -12.06
C ALA A 629 -27.21 -25.95 -12.73
N VAL A 630 -26.19 -25.58 -13.52
CA VAL A 630 -26.21 -24.35 -14.32
C VAL A 630 -27.15 -24.47 -15.51
N ILE A 631 -27.16 -25.62 -16.19
CA ILE A 631 -28.09 -25.90 -17.31
C ILE A 631 -29.54 -25.87 -16.82
N SER A 632 -29.83 -26.50 -15.68
CA SER A 632 -31.19 -26.56 -15.11
C SER A 632 -31.66 -25.16 -14.69
N ALA A 633 -30.77 -24.35 -14.09
CA ALA A 633 -31.09 -22.96 -13.74
C ALA A 633 -31.45 -22.11 -14.97
N VAL A 634 -30.77 -22.32 -16.11
CA VAL A 634 -31.09 -21.64 -17.38
C VAL A 634 -32.43 -22.14 -17.95
N GLN A 635 -32.73 -23.44 -17.85
CA GLN A 635 -33.99 -24.02 -18.31
C GLN A 635 -35.20 -23.59 -17.46
N GLU A 636 -35.00 -23.34 -16.17
CA GLU A 636 -36.04 -22.88 -15.23
C GLU A 636 -36.18 -21.35 -15.17
N GLU A 637 -35.50 -20.62 -16.07
CA GLU A 637 -35.42 -19.15 -16.11
C GLU A 637 -34.96 -18.49 -14.78
N GLN A 638 -34.29 -19.24 -13.90
CA GLN A 638 -33.69 -18.77 -12.64
C GLN A 638 -32.30 -18.15 -12.87
N VAL A 639 -32.15 -17.37 -13.95
CA VAL A 639 -30.88 -16.80 -14.39
C VAL A 639 -31.07 -15.35 -14.81
N VAL A 640 -30.03 -14.55 -14.59
CA VAL A 640 -30.04 -13.13 -14.92
C VAL A 640 -29.24 -12.92 -16.20
N ARG A 641 -29.87 -12.31 -17.22
CA ARG A 641 -29.24 -12.12 -18.54
C ARG A 641 -28.44 -10.82 -18.61
N SER A 642 -28.78 -9.84 -17.78
CA SER A 642 -28.13 -8.53 -17.73
C SER A 642 -27.99 -8.00 -16.31
N PHE A 643 -26.96 -7.17 -16.04
CA PHE A 643 -26.74 -6.58 -14.71
C PHE A 643 -27.95 -5.80 -14.18
N SER A 644 -28.76 -5.23 -15.07
CA SER A 644 -29.95 -4.44 -14.75
C SER A 644 -31.14 -5.25 -14.22
N GLU A 645 -31.16 -6.57 -14.42
CA GLU A 645 -32.23 -7.45 -13.91
C GLU A 645 -31.96 -7.95 -12.49
N ILE A 646 -30.77 -7.69 -11.95
CA ILE A 646 -30.37 -8.18 -10.63
C ILE A 646 -31.06 -7.33 -9.57
N GLN A 647 -31.76 -7.98 -8.63
CA GLN A 647 -32.35 -7.34 -7.47
C GLN A 647 -31.76 -7.92 -6.17
N PRO A 648 -31.54 -7.10 -5.12
CA PRO A 648 -31.16 -7.60 -3.81
C PRO A 648 -32.19 -8.61 -3.30
N GLY A 649 -31.70 -9.78 -2.85
CA GLY A 649 -32.52 -10.88 -2.34
C GLY A 649 -32.68 -12.07 -3.28
N MET A 650 -32.33 -11.94 -4.57
CA MET A 650 -32.40 -13.04 -5.54
C MET A 650 -31.41 -14.17 -5.22
N LEU A 651 -31.82 -15.41 -5.47
CA LEU A 651 -30.96 -16.59 -5.42
C LEU A 651 -30.52 -16.94 -6.85
N LEU A 652 -29.22 -17.01 -7.08
CA LEU A 652 -28.63 -17.28 -8.39
C LEU A 652 -27.67 -18.47 -8.30
N THR A 653 -27.75 -19.38 -9.26
CA THR A 653 -26.82 -20.51 -9.37
C THR A 653 -25.65 -20.14 -10.29
N GLY A 654 -24.44 -20.20 -9.76
CA GLY A 654 -23.20 -19.87 -10.48
C GLY A 654 -22.09 -20.86 -10.15
N TYR A 655 -20.88 -20.56 -10.60
CA TYR A 655 -19.69 -21.35 -10.29
C TYR A 655 -18.55 -20.46 -9.80
N VAL A 656 -17.70 -21.02 -8.94
CA VAL A 656 -16.56 -20.30 -8.37
C VAL A 656 -15.51 -20.08 -9.45
N ARG A 657 -15.29 -18.82 -9.82
CA ARG A 657 -14.28 -18.43 -10.82
C ARG A 657 -12.90 -18.30 -10.19
N ASN A 658 -12.81 -17.72 -8.99
CA ASN A 658 -11.54 -17.54 -8.29
C ASN A 658 -11.74 -17.42 -6.77
N VAL A 659 -10.75 -17.89 -5.99
CA VAL A 659 -10.75 -17.85 -4.53
C VAL A 659 -9.59 -16.97 -4.06
N MET A 660 -9.90 -15.85 -3.41
CA MET A 660 -8.92 -14.92 -2.82
C MET A 660 -8.95 -15.00 -1.29
N PRO A 661 -7.90 -14.52 -0.58
CA PRO A 661 -7.88 -14.53 0.89
C PRO A 661 -9.02 -13.72 1.54
N PHE A 662 -9.51 -12.69 0.84
CA PHE A 662 -10.56 -11.79 1.34
C PHE A 662 -11.98 -12.17 0.88
N GLY A 663 -12.14 -13.04 -0.12
CA GLY A 663 -13.42 -13.29 -0.75
C GLY A 663 -13.37 -14.31 -1.90
N VAL A 664 -14.53 -14.88 -2.24
CA VAL A 664 -14.71 -15.80 -3.36
C VAL A 664 -15.48 -15.10 -4.49
N PHE A 665 -14.97 -15.20 -5.71
CA PHE A 665 -15.63 -14.66 -6.90
C PHE A 665 -16.47 -15.76 -7.56
N VAL A 666 -17.77 -15.49 -7.69
CA VAL A 666 -18.74 -16.38 -8.34
C VAL A 666 -19.14 -15.77 -9.67
N GLU A 667 -19.11 -16.57 -10.73
CA GLU A 667 -19.56 -16.22 -12.07
C GLU A 667 -20.88 -16.93 -12.37
N PHE A 668 -21.84 -16.18 -12.88
CA PHE A 668 -23.15 -16.65 -13.28
C PHE A 668 -23.22 -16.81 -14.81
N PRO A 669 -24.22 -17.53 -15.33
CA PRO A 669 -24.55 -17.50 -16.76
C PRO A 669 -24.61 -16.06 -17.29
N PHE A 670 -24.32 -15.86 -18.58
CA PHE A 670 -24.29 -14.53 -19.23
C PHE A 670 -23.17 -13.58 -18.76
N GLY A 671 -22.19 -14.07 -17.99
CA GLY A 671 -20.93 -13.35 -17.70
C GLY A 671 -21.02 -12.36 -16.53
N VAL A 672 -22.10 -12.39 -15.76
CA VAL A 672 -22.24 -11.60 -14.53
C VAL A 672 -21.35 -12.19 -13.44
N THR A 673 -20.58 -11.35 -12.74
CA THR A 673 -19.71 -11.77 -11.63
C THR A 673 -20.05 -11.07 -10.34
N GLY A 674 -20.09 -11.82 -9.23
CA GLY A 674 -20.26 -11.27 -7.89
C GLY A 674 -19.17 -11.73 -6.91
N LEU A 675 -18.99 -10.95 -5.84
CA LEU A 675 -18.01 -11.19 -4.79
C LEU A 675 -18.72 -11.61 -3.50
N ALA A 676 -18.37 -12.77 -2.97
CA ALA A 676 -18.73 -13.20 -1.63
C ALA A 676 -17.59 -12.89 -0.64
N PRO A 677 -17.72 -11.89 0.24
CA PRO A 677 -16.70 -11.57 1.24
C PRO A 677 -16.64 -12.64 2.34
N LYS A 678 -15.51 -12.70 3.07
CA LYS A 678 -15.27 -13.71 4.12
C LYS A 678 -16.36 -13.85 5.17
N VAL A 679 -17.03 -12.75 5.49
CA VAL A 679 -18.12 -12.70 6.46
C VAL A 679 -19.39 -13.41 5.95
N SER A 680 -19.62 -13.40 4.63
CA SER A 680 -20.85 -13.90 3.99
C SER A 680 -20.65 -15.22 3.25
N MET A 681 -19.53 -15.91 3.48
CA MET A 681 -19.19 -17.15 2.77
C MET A 681 -19.71 -18.44 3.44
N SER A 682 -19.91 -18.42 4.76
CA SER A 682 -20.32 -19.59 5.54
C SER A 682 -21.04 -19.15 6.82
N ASP A 683 -21.89 -20.03 7.35
CA ASP A 683 -22.54 -19.87 8.66
C ASP A 683 -21.56 -20.07 9.82
N LYS A 684 -20.38 -20.66 9.55
CA LYS A 684 -19.30 -20.87 10.51
C LYS A 684 -18.14 -19.92 10.22
N PHE A 685 -17.37 -19.59 11.26
CA PHE A 685 -16.18 -18.77 11.11
C PHE A 685 -15.14 -19.47 10.21
N VAL A 686 -14.78 -18.82 9.11
CA VAL A 686 -13.81 -19.33 8.14
C VAL A 686 -12.41 -18.83 8.52
N THR A 687 -11.46 -19.72 8.77
CA THR A 687 -10.04 -19.36 8.98
C THR A 687 -9.36 -19.06 7.64
N ASP A 688 -9.45 -19.99 6.68
CA ASP A 688 -8.92 -19.87 5.32
C ASP A 688 -9.97 -20.17 4.24
N THR A 689 -9.98 -19.34 3.20
CA THR A 689 -11.00 -19.41 2.13
C THR A 689 -10.79 -20.59 1.19
N LYS A 690 -9.53 -21.05 1.05
CA LYS A 690 -9.15 -22.19 0.20
C LYS A 690 -9.58 -23.55 0.75
N ASP A 691 -9.83 -23.64 2.05
CA ASP A 691 -10.25 -24.89 2.69
C ASP A 691 -11.75 -25.18 2.46
N HIS A 692 -12.52 -24.16 2.11
CA HIS A 692 -13.98 -24.23 2.03
C HIS A 692 -14.52 -24.24 0.59
N PHE A 693 -13.81 -23.61 -0.34
CA PHE A 693 -14.23 -23.49 -1.73
C PHE A 693 -13.10 -23.82 -2.70
N VAL A 694 -13.44 -24.53 -3.78
CA VAL A 694 -12.52 -24.87 -4.86
C VAL A 694 -12.93 -24.16 -6.14
N VAL A 695 -11.96 -23.71 -6.94
CA VAL A 695 -12.23 -23.12 -8.26
C VAL A 695 -12.97 -24.12 -9.14
N GLY A 696 -14.04 -23.68 -9.79
CA GLY A 696 -14.92 -24.51 -10.60
C GLY A 696 -16.08 -25.15 -9.84
N GLN A 697 -16.17 -25.01 -8.52
CA GLN A 697 -17.29 -25.53 -7.74
C GLN A 697 -18.59 -24.79 -8.07
N THR A 698 -19.67 -25.52 -8.31
CA THR A 698 -21.00 -24.94 -8.51
C THR A 698 -21.57 -24.52 -7.14
N VAL A 699 -22.08 -23.29 -7.04
CA VAL A 699 -22.60 -22.69 -5.80
C VAL A 699 -23.89 -21.91 -6.06
N VAL A 700 -24.79 -21.90 -5.07
CA VAL A 700 -25.96 -21.02 -5.05
C VAL A 700 -25.62 -19.81 -4.20
N ALA A 701 -25.88 -18.62 -4.72
CA ALA A 701 -25.52 -17.36 -4.09
C ALA A 701 -26.71 -16.42 -3.98
N LYS A 702 -26.90 -15.82 -2.81
CA LYS A 702 -27.90 -14.77 -2.59
C LYS A 702 -27.31 -13.39 -2.87
N VAL A 703 -28.02 -12.58 -3.64
CA VAL A 703 -27.63 -11.18 -3.87
C VAL A 703 -27.91 -10.36 -2.61
N MET A 704 -26.88 -9.76 -2.03
CA MET A 704 -27.01 -8.93 -0.81
C MET A 704 -27.15 -7.45 -1.13
N SER A 705 -26.29 -6.94 -1.99
CA SER A 705 -26.31 -5.55 -2.43
C SER A 705 -25.66 -5.41 -3.81
N ILE A 706 -26.03 -4.36 -4.51
CA ILE A 706 -25.61 -4.07 -5.88
C ILE A 706 -25.03 -2.67 -5.89
N ASP A 707 -23.82 -2.53 -6.43
CA ASP A 707 -23.15 -1.25 -6.69
C ASP A 707 -23.19 -1.03 -8.21
N GLU A 708 -24.17 -0.22 -8.65
CA GLU A 708 -24.43 0.07 -10.07
C GLU A 708 -23.30 0.87 -10.73
N GLU A 709 -22.67 1.78 -9.99
CA GLU A 709 -21.58 2.64 -10.50
C GLU A 709 -20.32 1.82 -10.83
N LYS A 710 -20.03 0.80 -10.00
CA LYS A 710 -18.84 -0.06 -10.18
C LYS A 710 -19.13 -1.38 -10.88
N GLN A 711 -20.39 -1.66 -11.24
CA GLN A 711 -20.86 -2.95 -11.76
C GLN A 711 -20.43 -4.12 -10.87
N ARG A 712 -20.63 -3.99 -9.56
CA ARG A 712 -20.25 -5.01 -8.56
C ARG A 712 -21.48 -5.53 -7.83
N VAL A 713 -21.55 -6.85 -7.67
CA VAL A 713 -22.59 -7.52 -6.89
C VAL A 713 -21.95 -8.16 -5.66
N LEU A 714 -22.45 -7.83 -4.47
CA LEU A 714 -22.07 -8.50 -3.24
C LEU A 714 -22.99 -9.69 -3.00
N LEU A 715 -22.40 -10.86 -2.77
CA LEU A 715 -23.09 -12.13 -2.65
C LEU A 715 -22.94 -12.71 -1.25
N SER A 716 -23.92 -13.51 -0.84
CA SER A 716 -23.84 -14.42 0.30
C SER A 716 -23.87 -15.87 -0.20
N LEU A 717 -23.00 -16.71 0.35
CA LEU A 717 -22.92 -18.16 0.12
C LEU A 717 -23.30 -18.96 1.37
N ARG A 718 -23.90 -18.29 2.36
CA ARG A 718 -24.36 -18.94 3.60
C ARG A 718 -25.48 -19.92 3.31
N VAL A 719 -25.39 -21.12 3.86
CA VAL A 719 -26.40 -22.17 3.66
C VAL A 719 -27.73 -21.77 4.28
N SER A 720 -27.69 -21.07 5.42
CA SER A 720 -28.89 -20.51 6.07
C SER A 720 -29.63 -19.46 5.22
N GLU A 721 -28.92 -18.75 4.35
CA GLU A 721 -29.49 -17.66 3.53
C GLU A 721 -29.81 -18.12 2.10
N CYS A 722 -29.23 -19.24 1.64
CA CYS A 722 -29.37 -19.78 0.28
C CYS A 722 -30.28 -21.02 0.19
N SER A 723 -30.90 -21.46 1.29
CA SER A 723 -31.84 -22.59 1.26
C SER A 723 -33.26 -22.14 0.89
N SER A 724 -33.79 -22.70 -0.19
CA SER A 724 -35.23 -22.66 -0.49
C SER A 724 -35.97 -23.64 0.44
N GLY A 725 -37.28 -23.48 0.62
CA GLY A 725 -38.09 -24.26 1.57
C GLY A 725 -38.14 -25.79 1.34
N ASP A 726 -37.53 -26.29 0.26
CA ASP A 726 -37.55 -27.71 -0.15
C ASP A 726 -36.13 -28.33 -0.25
N SER A 727 -35.20 -27.88 0.61
CA SER A 727 -33.78 -28.26 0.64
C SER A 727 -33.47 -29.77 0.55
N ALA A 728 -34.37 -30.65 1.00
CA ALA A 728 -34.19 -32.09 0.95
C ALA A 728 -34.33 -32.68 -0.47
N ALA A 729 -35.23 -32.14 -1.29
CA ALA A 729 -35.46 -32.62 -2.66
C ALA A 729 -34.31 -32.20 -3.59
N GLU A 730 -33.83 -30.97 -3.47
CA GLU A 730 -32.68 -30.45 -4.23
C GLU A 730 -31.39 -31.23 -3.90
N SER A 731 -31.15 -31.48 -2.61
CA SER A 731 -30.01 -32.29 -2.15
C SER A 731 -30.06 -33.72 -2.70
N PHE A 732 -31.25 -34.32 -2.78
CA PHE A 732 -31.45 -35.66 -3.34
C PHE A 732 -31.26 -35.68 -4.86
N ALA A 733 -31.70 -34.65 -5.57
CA ALA A 733 -31.50 -34.52 -7.01
C ALA A 733 -30.01 -34.42 -7.37
N LEU A 734 -29.25 -33.58 -6.65
CA LEU A 734 -27.78 -33.46 -6.80
C LEU A 734 -27.07 -34.79 -6.52
N LEU A 735 -27.50 -35.52 -5.47
CA LEU A 735 -26.93 -36.82 -5.13
C LEU A 735 -27.20 -37.88 -6.20
N ASN A 736 -28.42 -37.93 -6.75
CA ASN A 736 -28.76 -38.84 -7.85
C ASN A 736 -27.98 -38.51 -9.13
N GLN A 737 -27.79 -37.22 -9.42
CA GLN A 737 -26.96 -36.77 -10.53
C GLN A 737 -25.51 -37.25 -10.35
N TYR A 738 -24.94 -37.08 -9.15
CA TYR A 738 -23.60 -37.58 -8.82
C TYR A 738 -23.46 -39.09 -9.08
N PHE A 739 -24.43 -39.90 -8.61
CA PHE A 739 -24.42 -41.35 -8.85
C PHE A 739 -24.55 -41.72 -10.33
N LYS A 740 -25.33 -40.96 -11.10
CA LYS A 740 -25.47 -41.15 -12.55
C LYS A 740 -24.15 -40.87 -13.28
N GLU A 741 -23.47 -39.77 -12.94
CA GLU A 741 -22.16 -39.42 -13.49
C GLU A 741 -21.08 -40.45 -13.13
N LEU A 742 -21.06 -40.94 -11.88
CA LEU A 742 -20.14 -42.01 -11.48
C LEU A 742 -20.39 -43.32 -12.23
N LYS A 743 -21.65 -43.64 -12.53
CA LYS A 743 -21.99 -44.82 -13.34
C LYS A 743 -21.48 -44.64 -14.78
N GLU A 744 -21.67 -43.45 -15.36
CA GLU A 744 -21.13 -43.10 -16.68
C GLU A 744 -19.60 -43.21 -16.74
N ILE A 745 -18.89 -42.65 -15.76
CA ILE A 745 -17.43 -42.78 -15.64
C ILE A 745 -17.01 -44.26 -15.57
N ARG A 746 -17.73 -45.07 -14.78
CA ARG A 746 -17.44 -46.50 -14.68
C ARG A 746 -17.65 -47.22 -16.02
N ASP A 747 -18.67 -46.84 -16.78
CA ASP A 747 -18.93 -47.43 -18.10
C ASP A 747 -17.90 -46.96 -19.15
N LEU A 748 -17.39 -45.73 -19.04
CA LEU A 748 -16.26 -45.23 -19.86
C LEU A 748 -14.94 -45.93 -19.50
N LEU A 749 -14.66 -46.16 -18.21
CA LEU A 749 -13.47 -46.87 -17.74
C LEU A 749 -13.41 -48.32 -18.25
N LYS A 750 -14.55 -48.99 -18.43
CA LYS A 750 -14.62 -50.35 -19.00
C LYS A 750 -14.10 -50.45 -20.44
N ARG A 751 -14.07 -49.32 -21.17
CA ARG A 751 -13.61 -49.29 -22.58
C ARG A 751 -12.09 -49.22 -22.71
N GLY A 752 -11.35 -48.90 -21.63
CA GLY A 752 -9.89 -48.80 -21.66
C GLY A 752 -9.18 -50.15 -21.60
N GLU A 753 -8.14 -50.34 -22.43
CA GLU A 753 -7.37 -51.60 -22.56
C GLU A 753 -6.43 -51.92 -21.37
N SER A 754 -6.40 -51.08 -20.34
CA SER A 754 -5.52 -51.26 -19.17
C SER A 754 -6.03 -52.35 -18.20
N SER A 755 -5.16 -53.29 -17.83
CA SER A 755 -5.43 -54.31 -16.80
C SER A 755 -5.82 -53.71 -15.45
N VAL A 756 -5.36 -52.48 -15.16
CA VAL A 756 -5.68 -51.72 -13.94
C VAL A 756 -7.09 -51.13 -14.00
N ALA A 757 -7.53 -50.67 -15.18
CA ALA A 757 -8.89 -50.14 -15.38
C ALA A 757 -9.97 -51.23 -15.24
N GLN A 758 -9.68 -52.45 -15.71
CA GLN A 758 -10.53 -53.62 -15.50
C GLN A 758 -10.60 -54.05 -14.03
N GLY A 759 -9.46 -53.99 -13.31
CA GLY A 759 -9.40 -54.21 -11.86
C GLY A 759 -10.26 -53.23 -11.06
N LEU A 760 -10.18 -51.93 -11.37
CA LEU A 760 -10.98 -50.87 -10.74
C LEU A 760 -12.49 -51.04 -10.99
N CYS A 761 -12.90 -51.46 -12.19
CA CYS A 761 -14.30 -51.70 -12.53
C CYS A 761 -14.93 -52.85 -11.73
N GLY A 762 -14.13 -53.83 -11.30
CA GLY A 762 -14.57 -54.97 -10.51
C GLY A 762 -14.73 -54.69 -9.02
N LEU A 763 -14.33 -53.52 -8.53
CA LEU A 763 -14.31 -53.17 -7.11
C LEU A 763 -15.45 -52.20 -6.77
N VAL A 764 -16.38 -52.68 -5.95
CA VAL A 764 -17.53 -51.90 -5.47
C VAL A 764 -17.44 -51.85 -3.95
N PRO A 765 -17.71 -50.70 -3.30
CA PRO A 765 -17.89 -50.65 -1.86
C PRO A 765 -18.82 -51.76 -1.38
N GLY A 766 -18.40 -52.53 -0.37
CA GLY A 766 -19.10 -53.70 0.14
C GLY A 766 -18.72 -55.04 -0.51
N LYS A 767 -17.86 -55.07 -1.53
CA LYS A 767 -17.34 -56.32 -2.10
C LYS A 767 -16.26 -56.92 -1.19
N GLU A 768 -16.33 -58.23 -0.95
CA GLU A 768 -15.31 -58.98 -0.20
C GLU A 768 -14.14 -59.36 -1.12
N LEU A 769 -12.91 -59.08 -0.66
CA LEU A 769 -11.67 -59.42 -1.33
C LEU A 769 -10.82 -60.34 -0.47
N HIS A 770 -10.10 -61.24 -1.14
CA HIS A 770 -9.07 -62.08 -0.52
C HIS A 770 -7.70 -61.50 -0.86
N LEU A 771 -7.02 -60.95 0.14
CA LEU A 771 -5.79 -60.18 -0.03
C LEU A 771 -4.65 -60.76 0.81
N VAL A 772 -3.41 -60.45 0.44
CA VAL A 772 -2.19 -60.79 1.16
C VAL A 772 -1.59 -59.52 1.74
N VAL A 773 -1.26 -59.53 3.02
CA VAL A 773 -0.57 -58.40 3.67
C VAL A 773 0.81 -58.26 3.04
N GLN A 774 1.10 -57.09 2.48
CA GLN A 774 2.40 -56.79 1.91
C GLN A 774 3.31 -56.12 2.95
N ASP A 775 2.80 -55.11 3.64
CA ASP A 775 3.57 -54.34 4.62
C ASP A 775 2.65 -53.76 5.70
N VAL A 776 3.19 -53.51 6.89
CA VAL A 776 2.51 -52.86 8.01
C VAL A 776 3.34 -51.65 8.44
N ARG A 777 2.79 -50.45 8.23
CA ARG A 777 3.48 -49.20 8.52
C ARG A 777 3.52 -48.93 10.02
N GLU A 778 4.49 -48.11 10.44
CA GLU A 778 4.69 -47.74 11.86
C GLU A 778 3.48 -47.02 12.49
N ASP A 779 2.62 -46.40 11.66
CA ASP A 779 1.37 -45.76 12.08
C ASP A 779 0.22 -46.74 12.36
N GLY A 780 0.44 -48.04 12.13
CA GLY A 780 -0.53 -49.13 12.29
C GLY A 780 -1.44 -49.36 11.08
N SER A 781 -1.21 -48.68 9.96
CA SER A 781 -1.88 -48.98 8.68
C SER A 781 -1.22 -50.16 7.97
N ALA A 782 -2.00 -50.90 7.17
CA ALA A 782 -1.52 -52.07 6.45
C ALA A 782 -1.74 -51.93 4.94
N LEU A 783 -0.77 -52.38 4.16
CA LEU A 783 -0.81 -52.43 2.71
C LEU A 783 -1.05 -53.86 2.24
N PHE A 784 -1.86 -54.02 1.20
CA PHE A 784 -2.30 -55.31 0.72
C PHE A 784 -2.04 -55.49 -0.77
N SER A 785 -1.81 -56.73 -1.16
CA SER A 785 -1.65 -57.16 -2.55
C SER A 785 -2.57 -58.36 -2.83
N GLY A 786 -2.99 -58.53 -4.09
CA GLY A 786 -3.87 -59.63 -4.47
C GLY A 786 -4.06 -59.72 -5.99
N SER A 787 -4.44 -60.90 -6.48
CA SER A 787 -4.62 -61.15 -7.93
C SER A 787 -5.71 -60.28 -8.54
N CYS A 788 -6.75 -59.96 -7.78
CA CYS A 788 -7.89 -59.13 -8.18
C CYS A 788 -7.66 -57.61 -8.07
N VAL A 789 -6.49 -57.19 -7.56
CA VAL A 789 -6.09 -55.78 -7.34
C VAL A 789 -4.68 -55.52 -7.87
N THR A 790 -4.29 -56.26 -8.92
CA THR A 790 -2.97 -56.17 -9.53
C THR A 790 -2.74 -54.77 -10.12
N GLY A 791 -1.71 -54.08 -9.63
CA GLY A 791 -1.40 -52.68 -10.01
C GLY A 791 -2.14 -51.61 -9.20
N LEU A 792 -2.92 -51.97 -8.18
CA LEU A 792 -3.61 -51.04 -7.27
C LEU A 792 -2.97 -51.01 -5.89
N THR A 793 -2.96 -49.83 -5.26
CA THR A 793 -2.46 -49.66 -3.89
C THR A 793 -3.62 -49.89 -2.93
N VAL A 794 -3.65 -51.05 -2.27
CA VAL A 794 -4.74 -51.39 -1.35
C VAL A 794 -4.33 -51.13 0.08
N THR A 795 -5.04 -50.27 0.80
CA THR A 795 -4.67 -49.81 2.14
C THR A 795 -5.81 -49.99 3.14
N ALA A 796 -5.46 -50.31 4.39
CA ALA A 796 -6.37 -50.20 5.53
C ALA A 796 -5.70 -49.32 6.58
N THR A 797 -6.41 -48.29 7.05
CA THR A 797 -5.92 -47.46 8.16
C THR A 797 -5.93 -48.26 9.46
N ARG A 798 -5.17 -47.80 10.48
CA ARG A 798 -5.10 -48.45 11.80
C ARG A 798 -6.47 -48.79 12.39
N TYR A 799 -7.45 -47.90 12.22
CA TYR A 799 -8.82 -48.13 12.69
C TYR A 799 -9.50 -49.30 11.96
N HIS A 800 -9.28 -49.42 10.65
CA HIS A 800 -9.90 -50.44 9.79
C HIS A 800 -9.13 -51.77 9.77
N VAL A 801 -7.88 -51.78 10.21
CA VAL A 801 -7.10 -52.97 10.57
C VAL A 801 -7.67 -53.66 11.82
N GLY A 802 -8.13 -52.87 12.79
CA GLY A 802 -8.65 -53.37 14.07
C GLY A 802 -7.53 -53.93 14.98
N GLU A 803 -7.89 -54.59 16.08
CA GLU A 803 -6.93 -55.16 17.05
C GLU A 803 -6.23 -56.45 16.55
N LYS A 804 -6.27 -56.73 15.24
CA LYS A 804 -5.66 -57.93 14.68
C LYS A 804 -4.14 -57.72 14.57
N ASN A 805 -3.35 -58.62 15.15
CA ASN A 805 -1.91 -58.70 14.89
C ASN A 805 -1.69 -59.16 13.44
N ILE A 806 -1.45 -58.19 12.55
CA ILE A 806 -1.17 -58.41 11.14
C ILE A 806 0.34 -58.60 10.97
N VAL A 807 0.73 -59.65 10.25
CA VAL A 807 2.12 -59.94 9.85
C VAL A 807 2.20 -59.97 8.32
N PRO A 808 3.24 -59.40 7.69
CA PRO A 808 3.47 -59.51 6.25
C PRO A 808 3.43 -60.97 5.76
N GLY A 809 2.81 -61.20 4.60
CA GLY A 809 2.63 -62.52 3.97
C GLY A 809 1.34 -63.27 4.34
N LYS A 810 0.56 -62.80 5.32
CA LYS A 810 -0.69 -63.46 5.74
C LYS A 810 -1.84 -63.17 4.77
N LYS A 811 -2.59 -64.22 4.37
CA LYS A 811 -3.83 -64.10 3.59
C LYS A 811 -5.00 -63.72 4.49
N MET A 812 -5.76 -62.69 4.12
CA MET A 812 -6.89 -62.17 4.89
C MET A 812 -8.07 -61.75 3.99
N LYS A 813 -9.27 -61.77 4.57
CA LYS A 813 -10.50 -61.28 3.95
C LYS A 813 -10.69 -59.82 4.32
N ALA A 814 -10.92 -58.96 3.33
CA ALA A 814 -11.13 -57.52 3.53
C ALA A 814 -12.35 -57.05 2.73
N LEU A 815 -13.09 -56.09 3.29
CA LEU A 815 -14.23 -55.46 2.64
C LEU A 815 -13.79 -54.16 1.99
N VAL A 816 -14.13 -53.94 0.71
CA VAL A 816 -13.88 -52.65 0.04
C VAL A 816 -14.74 -51.56 0.67
N LEU A 817 -14.12 -50.49 1.14
CA LEU A 817 -14.81 -49.32 1.68
C LEU A 817 -14.96 -48.23 0.60
N HIS A 818 -13.86 -47.94 -0.08
CA HIS A 818 -13.79 -46.87 -1.06
C HIS A 818 -12.75 -47.21 -2.13
N VAL A 819 -13.00 -46.79 -3.36
CA VAL A 819 -12.11 -46.95 -4.49
C VAL A 819 -11.83 -45.57 -5.04
N ASP A 820 -10.61 -45.09 -4.87
CA ASP A 820 -10.14 -43.82 -5.40
C ASP A 820 -9.49 -44.06 -6.77
N ALA A 821 -10.33 -44.00 -7.81
CA ALA A 821 -9.91 -44.21 -9.19
C ALA A 821 -8.76 -43.29 -9.69
N PRO A 822 -8.69 -41.97 -9.39
CA PRO A 822 -7.60 -41.11 -9.85
C PRO A 822 -6.24 -41.41 -9.24
N THR A 823 -6.19 -41.90 -7.99
CA THR A 823 -4.93 -42.27 -7.31
C THR A 823 -4.63 -43.77 -7.41
N SER A 824 -5.56 -44.55 -7.96
CA SER A 824 -5.50 -46.03 -8.01
C SER A 824 -5.36 -46.65 -6.62
N GLU A 825 -5.94 -46.00 -5.60
CA GLU A 825 -5.95 -46.46 -4.21
C GLU A 825 -7.29 -47.11 -3.86
N VAL A 826 -7.23 -48.22 -3.11
CA VAL A 826 -8.42 -48.93 -2.63
C VAL A 826 -8.35 -49.03 -1.12
N TYR A 827 -9.32 -48.44 -0.45
CA TYR A 827 -9.44 -48.49 1.00
C TYR A 827 -10.27 -49.70 1.41
N VAL A 828 -9.72 -50.54 2.28
CA VAL A 828 -10.36 -51.78 2.74
C VAL A 828 -10.45 -51.87 4.26
N SER A 829 -11.40 -52.66 4.76
CA SER A 829 -11.60 -52.92 6.19
C SER A 829 -11.50 -54.40 6.52
N LEU A 830 -10.86 -54.70 7.64
CA LEU A 830 -10.67 -56.04 8.20
C LEU A 830 -11.50 -56.28 9.47
N ARG A 831 -12.26 -55.27 9.91
CA ARG A 831 -13.09 -55.36 11.11
C ARG A 831 -14.17 -56.42 10.95
N GLU A 832 -14.29 -57.28 11.95
CA GLU A 832 -15.22 -58.41 11.91
C GLU A 832 -16.69 -57.96 11.88
N GLU A 833 -16.99 -56.81 12.47
CA GLU A 833 -18.33 -56.19 12.44
C GLU A 833 -18.82 -55.93 11.01
N LEU A 834 -17.91 -55.55 10.11
CA LEU A 834 -18.22 -55.24 8.71
C LEU A 834 -18.16 -56.48 7.80
N LEU A 835 -17.34 -57.48 8.17
CA LEU A 835 -17.21 -58.74 7.42
C LEU A 835 -18.34 -59.74 7.72
N LYS A 836 -19.00 -59.65 8.89
CA LYS A 836 -20.05 -60.60 9.33
C LYS A 836 -21.48 -60.16 8.95
N GLN A 837 -21.70 -58.95 8.46
CA GLN A 837 -23.04 -58.50 8.09
C GLN A 837 -23.48 -59.08 6.74
N ARG A 838 -24.47 -59.98 6.77
CA ARG A 838 -25.34 -60.24 5.60
C ARG A 838 -25.97 -58.92 5.14
N PRO A 839 -26.24 -58.71 3.83
CA PRO A 839 -26.75 -57.45 3.33
C PRO A 839 -28.16 -57.20 3.88
N LYS A 840 -28.26 -56.49 5.01
CA LYS A 840 -29.47 -55.77 5.36
C LYS A 840 -29.41 -54.48 4.57
N ARG A 841 -30.39 -54.26 3.69
CA ARG A 841 -30.63 -52.97 3.02
C ARG A 841 -30.44 -51.86 4.04
N VAL A 842 -29.37 -51.08 3.88
CA VAL A 842 -29.06 -49.99 4.80
C VAL A 842 -29.97 -48.82 4.43
N CYS A 843 -31.05 -48.64 5.18
CA CYS A 843 -31.73 -47.35 5.24
C CYS A 843 -30.78 -46.37 5.92
N VAL A 844 -30.23 -45.42 5.15
CA VAL A 844 -29.46 -44.32 5.72
C VAL A 844 -30.46 -43.26 6.16
N GLN A 845 -30.60 -43.09 7.47
CA GLN A 845 -31.44 -42.06 8.08
C GLN A 845 -30.57 -40.81 8.24
N ILE A 846 -30.86 -39.76 7.46
CA ILE A 846 -30.20 -38.45 7.59
C ILE A 846 -31.28 -37.44 7.98
N PHE A 847 -31.17 -36.96 9.23
CA PHE A 847 -32.08 -36.06 9.94
C PHE A 847 -33.51 -36.59 10.12
N GLY A 848 -33.93 -36.69 11.39
CA GLY A 848 -35.12 -37.41 11.82
C GLY A 848 -36.38 -36.99 11.06
N SER A 849 -36.91 -37.91 10.24
CA SER A 849 -38.34 -38.29 10.16
C SER A 849 -38.69 -39.14 8.92
N VAL A 850 -37.77 -39.38 7.96
CA VAL A 850 -38.13 -40.18 6.76
C VAL A 850 -37.07 -41.22 6.42
N CYS A 851 -37.50 -42.48 6.32
CA CYS A 851 -36.69 -43.63 5.88
C CYS A 851 -36.93 -43.88 4.39
N PHE A 852 -35.89 -43.86 3.56
CA PHE A 852 -35.96 -44.37 2.20
C PHE A 852 -34.86 -45.42 1.94
N CYS A 853 -35.25 -46.49 1.26
CA CYS A 853 -34.37 -47.57 0.82
C CYS A 853 -33.81 -47.25 -0.58
N LEU A 854 -32.49 -47.35 -0.76
CA LEU A 854 -31.87 -47.51 -2.09
C LEU A 854 -31.34 -48.96 -2.21
N PRO A 855 -31.38 -49.55 -3.42
CA PRO A 855 -31.31 -51.01 -3.64
C PRO A 855 -30.00 -51.69 -3.22
#